data_AF-A0A815PDF7-F1
#
_entry.id   AF-A0A815PDF7-F1
#
_cell.length_a   1.000
_cell.length_b   1.000
_cell.length_c   1.000
_cell.angle_alpha   90.00
_cell.angle_beta   90.00
_cell.angle_gamma   90.00
#
_symmetry.space_group_name_H-M   'P 1'
#
loop_
_entity.id
_entity.type
_entity.pdbx_description
1 polymer ?
#
loop_
_entity_poly.entity_id
_entity_poly.type
_entity_poly.pdbx_seq_one_letter_code
_entity_poly.pdbx_strand_id
1 'polypeptide(L)'
;MQSIQSIDILRGHCDDISGVRSKIVRVFLSSTFSDTLIERDSLIDTVFPKLKDYCREKCRLEFQYVDMRWGIQTESSNNHSEVQICLHEIELCKKYSIATNFVVLLSHRYGSRPIPATIPATLFELLYKVLCSNDNDKDDAQLVAQWYQLDSNCVPSIYVLRPISSVLSDILSSDREKMKEAEREWRKLSNRLRICLRKTATKCFERGQIQKDEYDHFFISITEKEIVEGILKASDANQRTLCFLREIEDIHDHLSDSKAPKYIDIDYSADGKAIVDSEAENLLNNLKYSRIPNGLQSSNIYSYKVHWTSNGINRQDHAAYIDQFTKDFFHAIKEQIDRCVQSHISIVSDPLQHEILEHAIQCKTYVTKFHGRIDVLHRLEEYVMNETENRACIVYGDSGCGKTSVLAKTAIEVLKWWPNRSVSVILRFLGTTPSSSTIYKTFLSISEQICKLYNLSMEIYPDVLQLRHQLETNLFLQIPPNEYLIILLDSIDQLETDAYDCQWLTKSFPKNIKCIISTLPNHGNILSNLKYLINYNQSSIENIQHLLIFVPPFEIETVERIYNTWLKVKQRLFVRQWMKEQIEIIPLFMKLVFDIICTWHSYDTIDDQLKTCRTVDDCIRYLFNHLQSKHSSILFRRALSYMTACQNGISQNELEDVLSLDDDVLKGVFEHYIPPIRRLPGILWTRIRNDMDEYIMEKEVDDSTFSFISLVYIQIIASLKYFHFDRFEVY
;
A
#
# COMPACT_ATOMS: atom_id res chain seq x y z
N MET A 1 9.27 29.32 13.52
CA MET A 1 8.37 28.30 12.92
C MET A 1 8.69 26.89 13.41
N GLN A 2 9.94 26.42 13.34
CA GLN A 2 10.32 25.07 13.83
C GLN A 2 10.08 24.83 15.34
N SER A 3 10.31 25.84 16.21
CA SER A 3 10.09 25.70 17.66
C SER A 3 8.62 25.67 18.10
N ILE A 4 7.71 26.15 17.24
CA ILE A 4 6.27 26.17 17.51
C ILE A 4 5.67 24.81 17.14
N GLN A 5 6.06 24.27 15.97
CA GLN A 5 5.68 22.92 15.54
C GLN A 5 6.12 21.82 16.51
N SER A 6 7.29 21.94 17.15
CA SER A 6 7.74 20.95 18.14
C SER A 6 6.88 20.92 19.41
N ILE A 7 6.35 22.07 19.85
CA ILE A 7 5.53 22.15 21.07
C ILE A 7 4.10 21.66 20.78
N ASP A 8 3.54 21.98 19.62
CA ASP A 8 2.20 21.52 19.23
C ASP A 8 2.12 19.99 19.11
N ILE A 9 3.16 19.36 18.54
CA ILE A 9 3.29 17.90 18.50
C ILE A 9 3.35 17.33 19.93
N LEU A 10 4.17 17.91 20.81
CA LEU A 10 4.25 17.48 22.21
C LEU A 10 2.89 17.58 22.92
N ARG A 11 2.06 18.58 22.59
CA ARG A 11 0.72 18.75 23.16
C ARG A 11 -0.34 17.83 22.56
N GLY A 12 0.00 17.05 21.52
CA GLY A 12 -0.95 16.21 20.81
C GLY A 12 -1.84 16.97 19.83
N HIS A 13 -1.49 18.22 19.47
CA HIS A 13 -2.16 18.97 18.40
C HIS A 13 -1.60 18.50 17.06
N CYS A 14 -2.42 17.77 16.28
CA CYS A 14 -1.95 16.99 15.13
C CYS A 14 -2.47 17.50 13.78
N ASP A 15 -3.03 18.71 13.73
CA ASP A 15 -3.73 19.24 12.56
C ASP A 15 -2.78 19.41 11.34
N ASP A 16 -1.51 19.73 11.58
CA ASP A 16 -0.49 20.05 10.55
C ASP A 16 0.59 18.96 10.35
N ILE A 17 0.29 17.69 10.66
CA ILE A 17 1.22 16.59 10.34
C ILE A 17 1.28 16.41 8.81
N SER A 18 2.31 16.98 8.21
CA SER A 18 2.66 16.83 6.80
C SER A 18 3.41 15.51 6.59
N GLY A 19 2.74 14.57 5.93
CA GLY A 19 3.33 13.40 5.27
C GLY A 19 3.97 12.34 6.18
N VAL A 20 3.57 11.07 5.99
CA VAL A 20 4.23 9.91 6.58
C VAL A 20 5.74 9.99 6.31
N ARG A 21 6.57 9.97 7.36
CA ARG A 21 8.03 9.94 7.23
C ARG A 21 8.45 8.51 6.89
N SER A 22 8.41 8.17 5.61
CA SER A 22 9.01 6.93 5.15
C SER A 22 10.53 6.99 5.31
N LYS A 23 11.18 5.87 5.71
CA LYS A 23 12.65 5.72 5.64
C LYS A 23 13.09 4.95 4.40
N ILE A 24 12.24 4.93 3.37
CA ILE A 24 12.43 4.09 2.18
C ILE A 24 12.72 4.97 0.96
N VAL A 25 13.71 4.56 0.18
CA VAL A 25 13.93 4.99 -1.20
C VAL A 25 13.46 3.85 -2.11
N ARG A 26 12.29 4.01 -2.71
CA ARG A 26 11.64 3.01 -3.55
C ARG A 26 11.54 3.50 -4.99
N VAL A 27 12.27 2.86 -5.90
CA VAL A 27 12.45 3.33 -7.28
C VAL A 27 11.73 2.42 -8.27
N PHE A 28 10.73 2.93 -8.97
CA PHE A 28 10.13 2.23 -10.12
C PHE A 28 11.01 2.37 -11.36
N LEU A 29 11.41 1.24 -11.96
CA LEU A 29 12.21 1.20 -13.18
C LEU A 29 11.32 0.90 -14.40
N SER A 30 11.06 1.94 -15.20
CA SER A 30 10.29 1.85 -16.45
C SER A 30 11.22 1.62 -17.65
N SER A 31 10.93 0.59 -18.45
CA SER A 31 11.64 0.32 -19.71
C SER A 31 10.85 -0.69 -20.57
N THR A 32 11.21 -0.86 -21.84
CA THR A 32 10.74 -2.04 -22.59
C THR A 32 11.51 -3.30 -22.15
N PHE A 33 10.98 -4.49 -22.48
CA PHE A 33 11.51 -5.76 -21.99
C PHE A 33 12.91 -6.13 -22.53
N SER A 34 13.26 -5.72 -23.74
CA SER A 34 14.39 -6.34 -24.47
C SER A 34 15.48 -5.37 -24.89
N ASP A 35 15.13 -4.12 -25.18
CA ASP A 35 16.07 -3.16 -25.78
C ASP A 35 17.06 -2.54 -24.77
N THR A 36 16.76 -2.66 -23.48
CA THR A 36 17.56 -2.13 -22.35
C THR A 36 17.94 -3.22 -21.35
N LEU A 37 17.90 -4.48 -21.78
CA LEU A 37 18.13 -5.65 -20.93
C LEU A 37 19.55 -5.65 -20.34
N ILE A 38 20.56 -5.24 -21.11
CA ILE A 38 21.95 -5.27 -20.63
C ILE A 38 22.20 -4.22 -19.55
N GLU A 39 21.56 -3.05 -19.65
CA GLU A 39 21.59 -1.96 -18.69
C GLU A 39 20.93 -2.42 -17.39
N ARG A 40 19.72 -2.97 -17.48
CA ARG A 40 18.96 -3.48 -16.34
C ARG A 40 19.70 -4.58 -15.58
N ASP A 41 20.21 -5.58 -16.29
CA ASP A 41 20.98 -6.65 -15.65
C ASP A 41 22.22 -6.05 -14.96
N SER A 42 22.85 -5.03 -15.54
CA SER A 42 24.03 -4.38 -14.95
C SER A 42 23.68 -3.58 -13.69
N LEU A 43 22.49 -2.94 -13.64
CA LEU A 43 21.99 -2.28 -12.43
C LEU A 43 21.78 -3.28 -11.29
N ILE A 44 21.18 -4.43 -11.59
CA ILE A 44 20.90 -5.49 -10.63
C ILE A 44 22.20 -6.11 -10.10
N ASP A 45 23.14 -6.39 -10.99
CA ASP A 45 24.42 -7.03 -10.63
C ASP A 45 25.34 -6.09 -9.83
N THR A 46 25.34 -4.79 -10.13
CA THR A 46 26.42 -3.88 -9.67
C THR A 46 25.97 -2.63 -8.93
N VAL A 47 24.81 -2.06 -9.26
CA VAL A 47 24.41 -0.72 -8.77
C VAL A 47 23.46 -0.83 -7.58
N PHE A 48 22.40 -1.63 -7.68
CA PHE A 48 21.42 -1.77 -6.59
C PHE A 48 22.05 -2.30 -5.29
N PRO A 49 22.98 -3.27 -5.29
CA PRO A 49 23.67 -3.66 -4.05
C PRO A 49 24.42 -2.49 -3.39
N LYS A 50 25.12 -1.67 -4.19
CA LYS A 50 25.84 -0.50 -3.68
C LYS A 50 24.90 0.58 -3.14
N LEU A 51 23.74 0.80 -3.78
CA LEU A 51 22.73 1.73 -3.28
C LEU A 51 22.09 1.23 -1.98
N LYS A 52 21.85 -0.07 -1.85
CA LYS A 52 21.40 -0.69 -0.60
C LYS A 52 22.40 -0.46 0.53
N ASP A 53 23.68 -0.76 0.29
CA ASP A 53 24.74 -0.53 1.28
C ASP A 53 24.86 0.95 1.64
N TYR A 54 24.84 1.84 0.64
CA TYR A 54 24.89 3.28 0.87
C TYR A 54 23.74 3.79 1.74
N CYS A 55 22.49 3.47 1.35
CA CYS A 55 21.30 3.89 2.08
C CYS A 55 21.34 3.39 3.53
N ARG A 56 21.67 2.11 3.73
CA ARG A 56 21.72 1.49 5.06
C ARG A 56 22.83 2.10 5.93
N GLU A 57 24.05 2.13 5.42
CA GLU A 57 25.24 2.49 6.22
C GLU A 57 25.42 4.00 6.41
N LYS A 58 25.03 4.82 5.43
CA LYS A 58 25.28 6.26 5.42
C LYS A 58 24.05 7.10 5.73
N CYS A 59 22.87 6.63 5.35
CA CYS A 59 21.65 7.41 5.45
C CYS A 59 20.63 6.86 6.47
N ARG A 60 20.82 5.63 6.97
CA ARG A 60 19.82 4.88 7.75
C ARG A 60 18.47 4.79 7.02
N LEU A 61 18.55 4.52 5.73
CA LEU A 61 17.41 4.34 4.83
C LEU A 61 17.42 2.93 4.26
N GLU A 62 16.24 2.47 3.86
CA GLU A 62 16.08 1.27 3.06
C GLU A 62 16.04 1.61 1.57
N PHE A 63 16.76 0.86 0.72
CA PHE A 63 16.66 1.01 -0.74
C PHE A 63 15.92 -0.18 -1.35
N GLN A 64 14.89 0.14 -2.13
CA GLN A 64 14.05 -0.81 -2.87
C GLN A 64 13.97 -0.40 -4.34
N TYR A 65 13.94 -1.38 -5.23
CA TYR A 65 13.66 -1.16 -6.64
C TYR A 65 12.46 -2.02 -7.07
N VAL A 66 11.62 -1.46 -7.93
CA VAL A 66 10.45 -2.13 -8.50
C VAL A 66 10.68 -2.28 -9.99
N ASP A 67 10.78 -3.52 -10.44
CA ASP A 67 10.91 -3.87 -11.85
C ASP A 67 9.83 -4.85 -12.26
N MET A 68 8.86 -4.34 -13.02
CA MET A 68 7.67 -5.08 -13.40
C MET A 68 7.91 -6.14 -14.46
N ARG A 69 9.11 -6.23 -15.07
CA ARG A 69 9.32 -7.16 -16.19
C ARG A 69 9.71 -8.57 -15.73
N TRP A 70 10.02 -8.78 -14.46
CA TRP A 70 10.30 -10.08 -13.87
C TRP A 70 9.19 -10.44 -12.88
N GLY A 71 8.68 -11.68 -12.93
CA GLY A 71 7.63 -12.15 -12.02
C GLY A 71 6.18 -11.79 -12.40
N ILE A 72 5.91 -11.34 -13.63
CA ILE A 72 4.52 -11.27 -14.11
C ILE A 72 3.98 -12.69 -14.27
N GLN A 73 2.95 -13.02 -13.49
CA GLN A 73 2.29 -14.32 -13.52
C GLN A 73 1.32 -14.43 -14.71
N THR A 74 1.12 -15.65 -15.21
CA THR A 74 0.19 -16.00 -16.30
C THR A 74 -1.23 -15.46 -16.07
N GLU A 75 -1.66 -15.38 -14.81
CA GLU A 75 -2.97 -14.84 -14.41
C GLU A 75 -3.13 -13.35 -14.72
N SER A 76 -2.07 -12.55 -14.56
CA SER A 76 -2.11 -11.11 -14.87
C SER A 76 -2.33 -10.87 -16.35
N SER A 77 -1.69 -11.69 -17.19
CA SER A 77 -1.86 -11.70 -18.65
C SER A 77 -3.24 -12.16 -19.08
N ASN A 78 -3.78 -13.17 -18.41
CA ASN A 78 -5.13 -13.67 -18.66
C ASN A 78 -6.19 -12.61 -18.39
N ASN A 79 -6.00 -11.78 -17.36
CA ASN A 79 -6.97 -10.76 -16.91
C ASN A 79 -6.67 -9.35 -17.43
N HIS A 80 -5.66 -9.16 -18.29
CA HIS A 80 -5.28 -7.86 -18.86
C HIS A 80 -4.95 -6.79 -17.80
N SER A 81 -4.40 -7.20 -16.66
CA SER A 81 -4.22 -6.36 -15.48
C SER A 81 -2.84 -5.70 -15.37
N GLU A 82 -1.89 -6.02 -16.27
CA GLU A 82 -0.49 -5.63 -16.14
C GLU A 82 -0.29 -4.12 -16.10
N VAL A 83 -1.02 -3.38 -16.94
CA VAL A 83 -0.94 -1.91 -16.98
C VAL A 83 -1.41 -1.31 -15.67
N GLN A 84 -2.56 -1.76 -15.14
CA GLN A 84 -3.09 -1.26 -13.87
C GLN A 84 -2.12 -1.53 -12.71
N ILE A 85 -1.50 -2.71 -12.69
CA ILE A 85 -0.49 -3.06 -11.68
C ILE A 85 0.72 -2.11 -11.80
N CYS A 86 1.24 -1.86 -13.01
CA CYS A 86 2.38 -0.95 -13.21
C CYS A 86 2.07 0.47 -12.73
N LEU A 87 0.90 1.02 -13.09
CA LEU A 87 0.51 2.38 -12.69
C LEU A 87 0.32 2.50 -11.18
N HIS A 88 -0.28 1.49 -10.55
CA HIS A 88 -0.43 1.47 -9.10
C HIS A 88 0.93 1.43 -8.38
N GLU A 89 1.89 0.64 -8.86
CA GLU A 89 3.24 0.61 -8.28
C GLU A 89 3.96 1.96 -8.39
N ILE A 90 3.74 2.71 -9.47
CA ILE A 90 4.26 4.08 -9.60
C ILE A 90 3.66 4.99 -8.52
N GLU A 91 2.35 4.89 -8.24
CA GLU A 91 1.70 5.64 -7.16
C GLU A 91 2.31 5.30 -5.79
N LEU A 92 2.56 4.01 -5.53
CA LEU A 92 3.18 3.57 -4.27
C LEU A 92 4.62 4.08 -4.15
N CYS A 93 5.41 4.05 -5.23
CA CYS A 93 6.76 4.60 -5.23
C CYS A 93 6.74 6.11 -4.95
N LYS A 94 5.78 6.85 -5.53
CA LYS A 94 5.60 8.28 -5.23
C LYS A 94 5.17 8.55 -3.78
N LYS A 95 4.31 7.69 -3.23
CA LYS A 95 3.79 7.82 -1.87
C LYS A 95 4.84 7.52 -0.81
N TYR A 96 5.63 6.46 -1.02
CA TYR A 96 6.54 5.93 0.00
C TYR A 96 8.00 6.31 -0.22
N SER A 97 8.46 6.61 -1.43
CA SER A 97 9.87 6.97 -1.63
C SER A 97 10.13 8.42 -1.19
N ILE A 98 11.14 8.62 -0.34
CA ILE A 98 11.51 9.98 0.09
C ILE A 98 12.33 10.73 -0.96
N ALA A 99 13.08 10.01 -1.79
CA ALA A 99 14.00 10.53 -2.78
C ALA A 99 13.56 10.10 -4.19
N THR A 100 14.48 9.57 -5.01
CA THR A 100 14.14 9.05 -6.35
C THR A 100 12.99 8.06 -6.25
N ASN A 101 11.93 8.26 -7.04
CA ASN A 101 10.76 7.38 -7.06
C ASN A 101 10.50 6.74 -8.42
N PHE A 102 11.04 7.31 -9.50
CA PHE A 102 10.80 6.84 -10.86
C PHE A 102 12.03 7.06 -11.74
N VAL A 103 12.44 6.02 -12.47
CA VAL A 103 13.52 6.09 -13.46
C VAL A 103 13.06 5.41 -14.73
N VAL A 104 13.30 6.06 -15.88
CA VAL A 104 13.00 5.50 -17.19
C VAL A 104 14.27 5.23 -18.01
N LEU A 105 14.34 4.07 -18.64
CA LEU A 105 15.34 3.69 -19.64
C LEU A 105 14.66 3.59 -21.01
N LEU A 106 15.11 4.38 -21.98
CA LEU A 106 14.59 4.34 -23.36
C LEU A 106 15.70 4.14 -24.38
N SER A 107 15.37 3.45 -25.47
CA SER A 107 16.23 3.33 -26.64
C SER A 107 15.45 3.53 -27.94
N HIS A 108 15.35 2.49 -28.77
CA HIS A 108 14.69 2.53 -30.08
C HIS A 108 13.40 1.70 -30.13
N ARG A 109 13.03 1.03 -29.03
CA ARG A 109 11.78 0.29 -28.94
C ARG A 109 10.74 1.10 -28.16
N TYR A 110 9.57 1.32 -28.76
CA TYR A 110 8.42 1.95 -28.14
C TYR A 110 7.61 0.98 -27.28
N GLY A 111 7.57 -0.29 -27.69
CA GLY A 111 7.00 -1.38 -26.90
C GLY A 111 5.51 -1.66 -27.14
N SER A 112 4.93 -2.49 -26.27
CA SER A 112 3.56 -2.99 -26.46
C SER A 112 2.51 -1.89 -26.32
N ARG A 113 1.57 -1.87 -27.27
CA ARG A 113 0.37 -1.03 -27.31
C ARG A 113 -0.85 -1.93 -27.14
N PRO A 114 -1.16 -2.38 -25.91
CA PRO A 114 -2.21 -3.36 -25.67
C PRO A 114 -3.59 -2.76 -25.92
N ILE A 115 -4.56 -3.63 -26.19
CA ILE A 115 -5.97 -3.26 -26.16
C ILE A 115 -6.31 -2.79 -24.74
N PRO A 116 -7.10 -1.71 -24.57
CA PRO A 116 -7.60 -1.32 -23.26
C PRO A 116 -8.29 -2.44 -22.49
N ALA A 117 -7.87 -2.69 -21.25
CA ALA A 117 -8.57 -3.62 -20.36
C ALA A 117 -9.96 -3.08 -19.95
N THR A 118 -10.10 -1.76 -19.90
CA THR A 118 -11.35 -1.07 -19.54
C THR A 118 -11.59 0.13 -20.45
N ILE A 119 -12.84 0.34 -20.85
CA ILE A 119 -13.30 1.48 -21.64
C ILE A 119 -14.53 2.09 -20.95
N PRO A 120 -14.59 3.42 -20.71
CA PRO A 120 -15.81 4.07 -20.21
C PRO A 120 -17.03 3.69 -21.06
N ALA A 121 -18.18 3.41 -20.44
CA ALA A 121 -19.35 2.91 -21.15
C ALA A 121 -19.81 3.85 -22.27
N THR A 122 -19.81 5.16 -22.00
CA THR A 122 -20.14 6.19 -23.00
C THR A 122 -19.22 6.14 -24.23
N LEU A 123 -17.92 5.95 -24.00
CA LEU A 123 -16.93 5.84 -25.07
C LEU A 123 -17.09 4.52 -25.83
N PHE A 124 -17.27 3.41 -25.13
CA PHE A 124 -17.49 2.09 -25.75
C PHE A 124 -18.72 2.10 -26.65
N GLU A 125 -19.86 2.60 -26.16
CA GLU A 125 -21.11 2.68 -26.91
C GLU A 125 -20.98 3.56 -28.15
N LEU A 126 -20.22 4.65 -28.07
CA LEU A 126 -19.90 5.50 -29.22
C LEU A 126 -19.09 4.74 -30.27
N LEU A 127 -18.01 4.07 -29.87
CA LEU A 127 -17.17 3.26 -30.77
C LEU A 127 -17.96 2.12 -31.41
N TYR A 128 -18.79 1.44 -30.62
CA TYR A 128 -19.64 0.34 -31.06
C TYR A 128 -20.68 0.81 -32.08
N LYS A 129 -21.30 1.98 -31.86
CA LYS A 129 -22.21 2.60 -32.83
C LYS A 129 -21.54 2.88 -34.16
N VAL A 130 -20.28 3.32 -34.16
CA VAL A 130 -19.50 3.54 -35.39
C VAL A 130 -19.22 2.22 -36.10
N LEU A 131 -18.91 1.14 -35.38
CA LEU A 131 -18.74 -0.19 -35.96
C LEU A 131 -20.02 -0.70 -36.63
N CYS A 132 -21.16 -0.62 -35.94
CA CYS A 132 -22.44 -1.08 -36.49
C CYS A 132 -22.95 -0.25 -37.67
N SER A 133 -22.46 0.99 -37.84
CA SER A 133 -22.89 1.88 -38.93
C SER A 133 -22.36 1.49 -40.31
N ASN A 134 -21.39 0.58 -40.39
CA ASN A 134 -20.78 0.13 -41.64
C ASN A 134 -21.00 -1.38 -41.82
N ASP A 135 -21.70 -1.78 -42.90
CA ASP A 135 -22.02 -3.19 -43.15
C ASP A 135 -20.77 -4.09 -43.22
N ASN A 136 -19.64 -3.56 -43.67
CA ASN A 136 -18.36 -4.28 -43.74
C ASN A 136 -17.71 -4.54 -42.37
N ASP A 137 -18.15 -3.86 -41.30
CA ASP A 137 -17.57 -3.94 -39.96
C ASP A 137 -18.45 -4.77 -38.98
N LYS A 138 -19.51 -5.45 -39.46
CA LYS A 138 -20.44 -6.23 -38.61
C LYS A 138 -19.76 -7.35 -37.81
N ASP A 139 -18.87 -8.11 -38.46
CA ASP A 139 -18.14 -9.18 -37.78
C ASP A 139 -17.19 -8.63 -36.71
N ASP A 140 -16.59 -7.46 -36.97
CA ASP A 140 -15.73 -6.76 -36.01
C ASP A 140 -16.54 -6.21 -34.83
N ALA A 141 -17.76 -5.70 -35.07
CA ALA A 141 -18.69 -5.30 -34.02
C ALA A 141 -19.05 -6.49 -33.12
N GLN A 142 -19.40 -7.63 -33.72
CA GLN A 142 -19.72 -8.85 -32.97
C GLN A 142 -18.52 -9.32 -32.13
N LEU A 143 -17.31 -9.26 -32.69
CA LEU A 143 -16.09 -9.61 -31.98
C LEU A 143 -15.87 -8.70 -30.77
N VAL A 144 -16.01 -7.38 -30.93
CA VAL A 144 -15.87 -6.42 -29.83
C VAL A 144 -16.93 -6.65 -28.74
N ALA A 145 -18.19 -6.88 -29.12
CA ALA A 145 -19.27 -7.19 -28.18
C ALA A 145 -19.08 -8.53 -27.44
N GLN A 146 -18.44 -9.52 -28.09
CA GLN A 146 -18.15 -10.81 -27.45
C GLN A 146 -17.08 -10.69 -26.36
N TRP A 147 -16.09 -9.82 -26.57
CA TRP A 147 -14.91 -9.69 -25.72
C TRP A 147 -15.03 -8.62 -24.64
N TYR A 148 -15.95 -7.66 -24.76
CA TYR A 148 -16.19 -6.64 -23.75
C TYR A 148 -17.54 -6.82 -23.07
N GLN A 149 -17.53 -6.78 -21.74
CA GLN A 149 -18.73 -6.94 -20.92
C GLN A 149 -18.96 -5.71 -20.04
N LEU A 150 -20.19 -5.21 -20.02
CA LEU A 150 -20.57 -4.04 -19.22
C LEU A 150 -20.48 -4.39 -17.72
N ASP A 151 -19.67 -3.65 -16.98
CA ASP A 151 -19.70 -3.55 -15.53
C ASP A 151 -20.46 -2.26 -15.13
N SER A 152 -21.74 -2.42 -14.79
CA SER A 152 -22.58 -1.33 -14.27
C SER A 152 -22.39 -1.11 -12.77
N ASN A 153 -21.58 -1.93 -12.10
CA ASN A 153 -21.24 -1.75 -10.69
C ASN A 153 -20.21 -0.63 -10.52
N CYS A 154 -19.36 -0.40 -11.52
CA CYS A 154 -18.44 0.74 -11.55
C CYS A 154 -19.20 2.06 -11.81
N VAL A 155 -18.78 3.17 -11.18
CA VAL A 155 -19.42 4.49 -11.31
C VAL A 155 -18.37 5.56 -11.67
N PRO A 156 -18.28 6.02 -12.93
CA PRO A 156 -19.17 5.69 -14.05
C PRO A 156 -18.98 4.26 -14.54
N SER A 157 -20.01 3.70 -15.21
CA SER A 157 -19.95 2.34 -15.74
C SER A 157 -18.89 2.19 -16.82
N ILE A 158 -18.33 0.99 -16.92
CA ILE A 158 -17.24 0.66 -17.84
C ILE A 158 -17.54 -0.65 -18.55
N TYR A 159 -16.99 -0.84 -19.75
CA TYR A 159 -16.86 -2.15 -20.35
C TYR A 159 -15.47 -2.71 -20.01
N VAL A 160 -15.46 -3.96 -19.55
CA VAL A 160 -14.25 -4.69 -19.15
C VAL A 160 -13.95 -5.75 -20.19
N LEU A 161 -12.69 -5.81 -20.63
CA LEU A 161 -12.17 -6.85 -21.51
C LEU A 161 -12.17 -8.19 -20.76
N ARG A 162 -12.88 -9.17 -21.29
CA ARG A 162 -13.07 -10.47 -20.64
C ARG A 162 -11.75 -11.23 -20.55
N PRO A 163 -11.54 -12.05 -19.50
CA PRO A 163 -10.35 -12.89 -19.38
C PRO A 163 -10.18 -13.80 -20.60
N ILE A 164 -8.94 -14.01 -21.04
CA ILE A 164 -8.64 -14.85 -22.22
C ILE A 164 -9.25 -16.25 -22.05
N SER A 165 -9.09 -16.84 -20.87
CA SER A 165 -9.60 -18.17 -20.51
C SER A 165 -11.11 -18.31 -20.57
N SER A 166 -11.86 -17.20 -20.48
CA SER A 166 -13.33 -17.20 -20.57
C SER A 166 -13.85 -17.45 -21.99
N VAL A 167 -12.99 -17.30 -22.99
CA VAL A 167 -13.29 -17.55 -24.42
C VAL A 167 -12.37 -18.65 -24.97
N LEU A 168 -11.10 -18.65 -24.58
CA LEU A 168 -10.09 -19.63 -24.98
C LEU A 168 -9.61 -20.42 -23.75
N SER A 169 -10.39 -21.41 -23.33
CA SER A 169 -10.12 -22.19 -22.10
C SER A 169 -8.75 -22.86 -22.08
N ASP A 170 -8.21 -23.23 -23.25
CA ASP A 170 -6.92 -23.91 -23.38
C ASP A 170 -5.70 -23.00 -23.11
N ILE A 171 -5.88 -21.68 -22.94
CA ILE A 171 -4.77 -20.74 -22.63
C ILE A 171 -4.12 -21.03 -21.27
N LEU A 172 -4.86 -21.68 -20.35
CA LEU A 172 -4.37 -22.11 -19.05
C LEU A 172 -4.18 -23.64 -18.97
N SER A 173 -4.13 -24.31 -20.13
CA SER A 173 -3.99 -25.76 -20.19
C SER A 173 -2.61 -26.21 -19.71
N SER A 174 -2.57 -27.33 -18.98
CA SER A 174 -1.31 -28.01 -18.64
C SER A 174 -0.67 -28.69 -19.87
N ASP A 175 -1.44 -28.87 -20.95
CA ASP A 175 -0.94 -29.34 -22.24
C ASP A 175 -0.30 -28.18 -23.02
N ARG A 176 1.03 -28.22 -23.17
CA ARG A 176 1.82 -27.18 -23.81
C ARG A 176 1.43 -26.91 -25.26
N GLU A 177 0.98 -27.92 -26.01
CA GLU A 177 0.64 -27.71 -27.42
C GLU A 177 -0.72 -27.04 -27.56
N LYS A 178 -1.70 -27.42 -26.73
CA LYS A 178 -3.00 -26.71 -26.65
C LYS A 178 -2.82 -25.27 -26.19
N MET A 179 -1.99 -25.04 -25.18
CA MET A 179 -1.68 -23.71 -24.67
C MET A 179 -1.07 -22.82 -25.77
N LYS A 180 -0.06 -23.32 -26.50
CA LYS A 180 0.55 -22.58 -27.63
C LYS A 180 -0.44 -22.31 -28.77
N GLU A 181 -1.35 -23.24 -29.06
CA GLU A 181 -2.39 -23.00 -30.07
C GLU A 181 -3.32 -21.89 -29.61
N ALA A 182 -3.81 -21.94 -28.37
CA ALA A 182 -4.63 -20.89 -27.77
C ALA A 182 -3.90 -19.53 -27.76
N GLU A 183 -2.59 -19.49 -27.47
CA GLU A 183 -1.79 -18.26 -27.56
C GLU A 183 -1.72 -17.71 -28.98
N ARG A 184 -1.56 -18.58 -29.99
CA ARG A 184 -1.56 -18.16 -31.40
C ARG A 184 -2.90 -17.59 -31.82
N GLU A 185 -3.99 -18.24 -31.43
CA GLU A 185 -5.35 -17.76 -31.69
C GLU A 185 -5.63 -16.44 -30.95
N TRP A 186 -5.23 -16.32 -29.68
CA TRP A 186 -5.33 -15.06 -28.94
C TRP A 186 -4.58 -13.93 -29.64
N ARG A 187 -3.34 -14.16 -30.12
CA ARG A 187 -2.57 -13.15 -30.86
C ARG A 187 -3.32 -12.66 -32.10
N LYS A 188 -3.96 -13.56 -32.85
CA LYS A 188 -4.78 -13.20 -34.03
C LYS A 188 -5.99 -12.35 -33.62
N LEU A 189 -6.75 -12.81 -32.63
CA LEU A 189 -7.96 -12.12 -32.14
C LEU A 189 -7.63 -10.74 -31.55
N SER A 190 -6.57 -10.67 -30.73
CA SER A 190 -6.09 -9.43 -30.11
C SER A 190 -5.64 -8.42 -31.16
N ASN A 191 -4.90 -8.85 -32.19
CA ASN A 191 -4.53 -7.96 -33.29
C ASN A 191 -5.76 -7.42 -34.03
N ARG A 192 -6.77 -8.26 -34.29
CA ARG A 192 -8.02 -7.84 -34.95
C ARG A 192 -8.82 -6.86 -34.10
N LEU A 193 -8.99 -7.13 -32.80
CA LEU A 193 -9.61 -6.21 -31.84
C LEU A 193 -8.89 -4.85 -31.80
N ARG A 194 -7.56 -4.86 -31.73
CA ARG A 194 -6.73 -3.65 -31.72
C ARG A 194 -6.94 -2.81 -32.98
N ILE A 195 -6.89 -3.42 -34.16
CA ILE A 195 -7.09 -2.73 -35.44
C ILE A 195 -8.49 -2.10 -35.50
N CYS A 196 -9.51 -2.88 -35.15
CA CYS A 196 -10.90 -2.45 -35.13
C CYS A 196 -11.12 -1.24 -34.21
N LEU A 197 -10.67 -1.31 -32.95
CA LEU A 197 -10.84 -0.23 -31.97
C LEU A 197 -10.06 1.03 -32.35
N ARG A 198 -8.84 0.90 -32.88
CA ARG A 198 -8.05 2.06 -33.33
C ARG A 198 -8.70 2.74 -34.54
N LYS A 199 -9.21 1.96 -35.49
CA LYS A 199 -9.94 2.46 -36.67
C LYS A 199 -11.15 3.30 -36.24
N THR A 200 -11.93 2.83 -35.27
CA THR A 200 -13.12 3.57 -34.81
C THR A 200 -12.77 4.74 -33.92
N ALA A 201 -11.77 4.61 -33.04
CA ALA A 201 -11.25 5.73 -32.26
C ALA A 201 -10.76 6.88 -33.16
N THR A 202 -10.06 6.56 -34.25
CA THR A 202 -9.63 7.55 -35.26
C THR A 202 -10.81 8.28 -35.88
N LYS A 203 -11.82 7.55 -36.35
CA LYS A 203 -13.03 8.17 -36.91
C LYS A 203 -13.75 9.07 -35.89
N CYS A 204 -13.84 8.64 -34.63
CA CYS A 204 -14.47 9.44 -33.57
C CYS A 204 -13.66 10.69 -33.26
N PHE A 205 -12.33 10.59 -33.23
CA PHE A 205 -11.43 11.71 -32.97
C PHE A 205 -11.46 12.75 -34.10
N GLU A 206 -11.41 12.31 -35.36
CA GLU A 206 -11.54 13.18 -36.55
C GLU A 206 -12.89 13.92 -36.59
N ARG A 207 -13.94 13.33 -36.04
CA ARG A 207 -15.27 13.93 -35.90
C ARG A 207 -15.41 14.84 -34.66
N GLY A 208 -14.37 14.97 -33.85
CA GLY A 208 -14.38 15.75 -32.60
C GLY A 208 -15.29 15.16 -31.51
N GLN A 209 -15.58 13.85 -31.57
CA GLN A 209 -16.50 13.18 -30.63
C GLN A 209 -15.78 12.65 -29.37
N ILE A 210 -14.45 12.53 -29.43
CA ILE A 210 -13.60 12.09 -28.31
C ILE A 210 -12.41 13.03 -28.17
N GLN A 211 -11.89 13.15 -26.96
CA GLN A 211 -10.72 13.98 -26.66
C GLN A 211 -9.41 13.25 -26.97
N LYS A 212 -8.30 14.01 -26.97
CA LYS A 212 -6.97 13.46 -27.25
C LYS A 212 -6.57 12.39 -26.24
N ASP A 213 -6.87 12.57 -24.95
CA ASP A 213 -6.56 11.57 -23.91
C ASP A 213 -7.33 10.26 -24.12
N GLU A 214 -8.61 10.35 -24.53
CA GLU A 214 -9.43 9.17 -24.85
C GLU A 214 -8.93 8.46 -26.11
N TYR A 215 -8.49 9.22 -27.11
CA TYR A 215 -7.85 8.69 -28.31
C TYR A 215 -6.55 7.97 -27.96
N ASP A 216 -5.64 8.63 -27.24
CA ASP A 216 -4.31 8.11 -26.91
C ASP A 216 -4.35 6.79 -26.15
N HIS A 217 -5.41 6.52 -25.37
CA HIS A 217 -5.60 5.26 -24.64
C HIS A 217 -5.50 4.00 -25.51
N PHE A 218 -5.85 4.09 -26.81
CA PHE A 218 -5.77 3.01 -27.79
C PHE A 218 -4.44 2.97 -28.58
N PHE A 219 -3.62 4.02 -28.47
CA PHE A 219 -2.47 4.25 -29.35
C PHE A 219 -1.13 4.16 -28.63
N ILE A 220 -1.05 4.61 -27.38
CA ILE A 220 0.23 4.73 -26.67
C ILE A 220 0.67 3.41 -26.03
N SER A 221 1.99 3.27 -25.87
CA SER A 221 2.58 2.08 -25.25
C SER A 221 2.41 2.07 -23.73
N ILE A 222 2.61 0.89 -23.12
CA ILE A 222 2.65 0.76 -21.65
C ILE A 222 3.73 1.68 -21.06
N THR A 223 4.91 1.70 -21.67
CA THR A 223 6.03 2.55 -21.23
C THR A 223 5.69 4.04 -21.32
N GLU A 224 4.96 4.47 -22.35
CA GLU A 224 4.48 5.86 -22.39
C GLU A 224 3.44 6.14 -21.29
N LYS A 225 2.53 5.21 -20.99
CA LYS A 225 1.60 5.36 -19.85
C LYS A 225 2.36 5.51 -18.52
N GLU A 226 3.40 4.71 -18.32
CA GLU A 226 4.30 4.79 -17.15
C GLU A 226 5.01 6.15 -17.07
N ILE A 227 5.55 6.68 -18.18
CA ILE A 227 6.21 8.00 -18.24
C ILE A 227 5.24 9.14 -17.99
N VAL A 228 4.02 9.05 -18.53
CA VAL A 228 2.97 10.05 -18.32
C VAL A 228 2.67 10.18 -16.83
N GLU A 229 2.46 9.05 -16.14
CA GLU A 229 2.24 9.08 -14.69
C GLU A 229 3.52 9.45 -13.95
N GLY A 230 4.63 8.78 -14.19
CA GLY A 230 5.89 8.93 -13.44
C GLY A 230 6.54 10.30 -13.55
N ILE A 231 6.52 10.92 -14.73
CA ILE A 231 7.23 12.18 -15.04
C ILE A 231 6.23 13.28 -15.37
N LEU A 232 5.40 13.12 -16.41
CA LEU A 232 4.68 14.25 -17.02
C LEU A 232 3.54 14.80 -16.16
N LYS A 233 2.93 13.97 -15.30
CA LYS A 233 1.91 14.38 -14.33
C LYS A 233 2.46 14.62 -12.92
N ALA A 234 3.74 14.31 -12.68
CA ALA A 234 4.34 14.47 -11.35
C ALA A 234 4.73 15.93 -11.09
N SER A 235 4.22 16.51 -10.00
CA SER A 235 4.55 17.89 -9.61
C SER A 235 5.98 18.05 -9.10
N ASP A 236 6.61 16.95 -8.66
CA ASP A 236 7.96 16.86 -8.12
C ASP A 236 8.94 16.09 -9.04
N ALA A 237 8.64 16.04 -10.35
CA ALA A 237 9.41 15.27 -11.33
C ALA A 237 10.92 15.62 -11.30
N ASN A 238 11.28 16.90 -11.23
CA ASN A 238 12.67 17.36 -11.23
C ASN A 238 13.44 16.97 -9.97
N GLN A 239 12.74 16.71 -8.86
CA GLN A 239 13.35 16.37 -7.59
C GLN A 239 13.53 14.85 -7.45
N ARG A 240 12.66 14.05 -8.06
CA ARG A 240 12.53 12.61 -7.76
C ARG A 240 12.57 11.67 -8.96
N THR A 241 12.76 12.18 -10.18
CA THR A 241 12.75 11.34 -11.38
C THR A 241 14.00 11.53 -12.23
N LEU A 242 14.35 10.48 -12.99
CA LEU A 242 15.52 10.45 -13.89
C LEU A 242 15.17 9.76 -15.21
N CYS A 243 15.82 10.17 -16.29
CA CYS A 243 15.69 9.59 -17.62
C CYS A 243 17.06 9.23 -18.19
N PHE A 244 17.21 8.01 -18.69
CA PHE A 244 18.41 7.53 -19.37
C PHE A 244 18.06 7.07 -20.79
N LEU A 245 18.70 7.67 -21.78
CA LEU A 245 18.45 7.46 -23.21
C LEU A 245 19.67 6.81 -23.87
N ARG A 246 19.47 5.69 -24.58
CA ARG A 246 20.52 5.09 -25.42
C ARG A 246 20.12 5.15 -26.89
N GLU A 247 20.92 5.84 -27.69
CA GLU A 247 20.81 5.86 -29.15
C GLU A 247 21.75 4.84 -29.78
N ILE A 248 21.20 3.98 -30.65
CA ILE A 248 21.95 3.14 -31.58
C ILE A 248 22.00 3.90 -32.90
N GLU A 249 23.14 4.48 -33.24
CA GLU A 249 23.22 5.43 -34.36
C GLU A 249 22.93 4.80 -35.73
N ASP A 250 23.21 3.51 -35.87
CA ASP A 250 23.14 2.75 -37.12
C ASP A 250 22.06 1.64 -37.11
N ILE A 251 21.08 1.67 -36.19
CA ILE A 251 20.08 0.58 -36.07
C ILE A 251 19.29 0.33 -37.36
N HIS A 252 18.99 1.36 -38.14
CA HIS A 252 18.26 1.25 -39.41
C HIS A 252 19.07 0.54 -40.50
N ASP A 253 20.40 0.49 -40.38
CA ASP A 253 21.27 -0.23 -41.31
C ASP A 253 21.30 -1.73 -41.02
N HIS A 254 20.85 -2.15 -39.81
CA HIS A 254 20.93 -3.54 -39.33
C HIS A 254 19.56 -4.22 -39.18
N LEU A 255 18.51 -3.70 -39.81
CA LEU A 255 17.14 -4.27 -39.72
C LEU A 255 17.05 -5.74 -40.17
N SER A 256 17.97 -6.21 -41.01
CA SER A 256 18.04 -7.60 -41.45
C SER A 256 18.66 -8.55 -40.42
N ASP A 257 19.30 -8.03 -39.36
CA ASP A 257 19.83 -8.86 -38.28
C ASP A 257 18.67 -9.48 -37.48
N SER A 258 18.72 -10.80 -37.27
CA SER A 258 17.79 -11.55 -36.41
C SER A 258 17.58 -10.97 -35.00
N LYS A 259 18.53 -10.19 -34.49
CA LYS A 259 18.48 -9.54 -33.18
C LYS A 259 17.85 -8.14 -33.21
N ALA A 260 17.76 -7.47 -34.36
CA ALA A 260 17.17 -6.14 -34.50
C ALA A 260 15.74 -6.00 -33.94
N PRO A 261 14.82 -6.99 -34.10
CA PRO A 261 13.46 -6.89 -33.53
C PRO A 261 13.41 -6.77 -32.00
N LYS A 262 14.53 -7.04 -31.30
CA LYS A 262 14.64 -6.81 -29.85
C LYS A 262 14.87 -5.35 -29.49
N TYR A 263 15.32 -4.52 -30.43
CA TYR A 263 15.77 -3.15 -30.18
C TYR A 263 14.97 -2.08 -30.92
N ILE A 264 14.25 -2.46 -31.97
CA ILE A 264 13.38 -1.56 -32.75
C ILE A 264 12.07 -2.27 -33.10
N ASP A 265 10.96 -1.54 -33.08
CA ASP A 265 9.66 -2.08 -33.48
C ASP A 265 9.62 -2.21 -35.01
N ILE A 266 9.52 -3.45 -35.48
CA ILE A 266 9.49 -3.79 -36.90
C ILE A 266 8.29 -4.68 -37.21
N ASP A 267 7.73 -4.43 -38.38
CA ASP A 267 6.80 -5.31 -39.08
C ASP A 267 7.53 -6.02 -40.23
N TYR A 268 6.86 -7.02 -40.81
CA TYR A 268 7.36 -7.74 -41.97
C TYR A 268 6.41 -7.55 -43.14
N SER A 269 6.96 -7.17 -44.28
CA SER A 269 6.22 -7.11 -45.54
C SER A 269 5.81 -8.50 -46.03
N ALA A 270 4.96 -8.55 -47.04
CA ALA A 270 4.53 -9.81 -47.65
C ALA A 270 5.69 -10.64 -48.25
N ASP A 271 6.78 -9.99 -48.65
CA ASP A 271 8.04 -10.60 -49.11
C ASP A 271 9.03 -10.90 -47.98
N GLY A 272 8.63 -10.71 -46.71
CA GLY A 272 9.41 -11.06 -45.52
C GLY A 272 10.52 -10.06 -45.16
N LYS A 273 10.54 -8.88 -45.77
CA LYS A 273 11.49 -7.82 -45.45
C LYS A 273 11.05 -7.07 -44.20
N ALA A 274 12.00 -6.85 -43.28
CA ALA A 274 11.77 -6.03 -42.10
C ALA A 274 11.50 -4.57 -42.50
N ILE A 275 10.43 -3.99 -41.96
CA ILE A 275 10.02 -2.60 -42.14
C ILE A 275 9.82 -1.99 -40.76
N VAL A 276 10.36 -0.80 -40.51
CA VAL A 276 10.16 -0.09 -39.24
C VAL A 276 8.69 0.30 -39.07
N ASP A 277 8.15 0.08 -37.88
CA ASP A 277 6.85 0.63 -37.49
C ASP A 277 6.99 2.15 -37.30
N SER A 278 6.74 2.89 -38.38
CA SER A 278 6.87 4.34 -38.41
C SER A 278 5.98 5.07 -37.40
N GLU A 279 4.83 4.50 -37.03
CA GLU A 279 3.94 5.11 -36.04
C GLU A 279 4.55 5.00 -34.64
N ALA A 280 5.04 3.81 -34.29
CA ALA A 280 5.75 3.56 -33.03
C ALA A 280 7.01 4.43 -32.92
N GLU A 281 7.80 4.52 -34.00
CA GLU A 281 9.01 5.36 -34.04
C GLU A 281 8.69 6.85 -33.86
N ASN A 282 7.65 7.35 -34.53
CA ASN A 282 7.23 8.75 -34.39
C ASN A 282 6.74 9.08 -32.97
N LEU A 283 5.95 8.19 -32.35
CA LEU A 283 5.50 8.35 -30.97
C LEU A 283 6.69 8.34 -30.00
N LEU A 284 7.62 7.39 -30.16
CA LEU A 284 8.83 7.32 -29.34
C LEU A 284 9.71 8.56 -29.49
N ASN A 285 9.91 9.06 -30.71
CA ASN A 285 10.71 10.26 -30.95
C ASN A 285 10.04 11.50 -30.35
N ASN A 286 8.71 11.62 -30.45
CA ASN A 286 7.97 12.67 -29.76
C ASN A 286 8.17 12.60 -28.23
N LEU A 287 8.15 11.39 -27.67
CA LEU A 287 8.36 11.17 -26.24
C LEU A 287 9.79 11.56 -25.79
N LYS A 288 10.82 11.07 -26.50
CA LYS A 288 12.24 11.32 -26.19
C LYS A 288 12.65 12.78 -26.33
N TYR A 289 12.25 13.43 -27.42
CA TYR A 289 12.81 14.72 -27.81
C TYR A 289 11.87 15.91 -27.60
N SER A 290 10.61 15.68 -27.24
CA SER A 290 9.65 16.75 -26.94
C SER A 290 9.01 16.60 -25.56
N ARG A 291 8.30 15.49 -25.30
CA ARG A 291 7.51 15.37 -24.06
C ARG A 291 8.38 15.30 -22.81
N ILE A 292 9.38 14.42 -22.77
CA ILE A 292 10.26 14.28 -21.60
C ILE A 292 11.06 15.57 -21.34
N PRO A 293 11.73 16.20 -22.33
CA PRO A 293 12.44 17.47 -22.11
C PRO A 293 11.55 18.63 -21.66
N ASN A 294 10.26 18.62 -22.00
CA ASN A 294 9.29 19.62 -21.51
C ASN A 294 8.83 19.35 -20.06
N GLY A 295 8.85 18.10 -19.60
CA GLY A 295 8.43 17.69 -18.26
C GLY A 295 9.58 17.49 -17.25
N LEU A 296 10.83 17.41 -17.72
CA LEU A 296 11.99 17.08 -16.91
C LEU A 296 13.20 17.96 -17.28
N GLN A 297 13.87 18.49 -16.27
CA GLN A 297 15.07 19.32 -16.44
C GLN A 297 16.22 18.52 -17.07
N SER A 298 17.05 19.19 -17.87
CA SER A 298 18.16 18.58 -18.60
C SER A 298 19.19 17.87 -17.71
N SER A 299 19.40 18.33 -16.47
CA SER A 299 20.31 17.68 -15.52
C SER A 299 19.85 16.29 -15.05
N ASN A 300 18.57 15.95 -15.27
CA ASN A 300 18.01 14.64 -14.95
C ASN A 300 17.88 13.74 -16.20
N ILE A 301 18.36 14.18 -17.37
CA ILE A 301 18.31 13.45 -18.63
C ILE A 301 19.74 13.09 -19.04
N TYR A 302 20.03 11.80 -19.08
CA TYR A 302 21.32 11.24 -19.47
C TYR A 302 21.19 10.60 -20.84
N SER A 303 22.14 10.84 -21.74
CA SER A 303 22.08 10.34 -23.12
C SER A 303 23.40 9.71 -23.55
N TYR A 304 23.31 8.57 -24.22
CA TYR A 304 24.45 7.78 -24.65
C TYR A 304 24.27 7.35 -26.10
N LYS A 305 25.39 7.22 -26.81
CA LYS A 305 25.43 6.77 -28.20
C LYS A 305 26.27 5.52 -28.31
N VAL A 306 25.77 4.55 -29.05
CA VAL A 306 26.44 3.28 -29.33
C VAL A 306 26.25 2.89 -30.79
N HIS A 307 27.10 2.00 -31.28
CA HIS A 307 26.97 1.39 -32.61
C HIS A 307 26.56 -0.06 -32.49
N TRP A 308 25.85 -0.57 -33.48
CA TRP A 308 25.55 -1.99 -33.60
C TRP A 308 26.84 -2.77 -33.88
N THR A 309 26.92 -3.98 -33.35
CA THR A 309 28.05 -4.89 -33.60
C THR A 309 27.55 -6.20 -34.21
N SER A 310 28.44 -7.08 -34.66
CA SER A 310 28.06 -8.42 -35.12
C SER A 310 27.28 -9.23 -34.07
N ASN A 311 27.46 -8.90 -32.79
CA ASN A 311 26.74 -9.52 -31.69
C ASN A 311 25.48 -8.75 -31.27
N GLY A 312 25.13 -7.66 -31.96
CA GLY A 312 24.16 -6.67 -31.53
C GLY A 312 24.69 -5.87 -30.33
N ILE A 313 23.77 -5.39 -29.49
CA ILE A 313 24.14 -4.70 -28.24
C ILE A 313 24.40 -5.74 -27.14
N ASN A 314 25.59 -5.68 -26.52
CA ASN A 314 26.04 -6.66 -25.52
C ASN A 314 27.10 -6.09 -24.56
N ARG A 315 27.26 -6.71 -23.38
CA ARG A 315 28.17 -6.25 -22.31
C ARG A 315 29.65 -6.21 -22.69
N GLN A 316 30.12 -7.12 -23.55
CA GLN A 316 31.55 -7.23 -23.88
C GLN A 316 31.96 -6.10 -24.82
N ASP A 317 31.25 -5.96 -25.95
CA ASP A 317 31.59 -4.98 -26.97
C ASP A 317 31.24 -3.54 -26.55
N HIS A 318 30.33 -3.38 -25.58
CA HIS A 318 29.86 -2.08 -25.07
C HIS A 318 30.27 -1.82 -23.62
N ALA A 319 31.35 -2.44 -23.15
CA ALA A 319 31.77 -2.36 -21.76
C ALA A 319 31.98 -0.91 -21.27
N ALA A 320 32.57 -0.04 -22.10
CA ALA A 320 32.80 1.36 -21.76
C ALA A 320 31.49 2.14 -21.58
N TYR A 321 30.50 1.89 -22.45
CA TYR A 321 29.17 2.49 -22.34
C TYR A 321 28.49 2.04 -21.04
N ILE A 322 28.50 0.74 -20.75
CA ILE A 322 27.83 0.18 -19.56
C ILE A 322 28.50 0.65 -18.26
N ASP A 323 29.84 0.73 -18.23
CA ASP A 323 30.57 1.27 -17.07
C ASP A 323 30.21 2.75 -16.82
N GLN A 324 30.12 3.56 -17.88
CA GLN A 324 29.68 4.95 -17.76
C GLN A 324 28.23 5.06 -17.28
N PHE A 325 27.30 4.33 -17.91
CA PHE A 325 25.89 4.31 -17.54
C PHE A 325 25.67 3.93 -16.07
N THR A 326 26.34 2.88 -15.60
CA THR A 326 26.19 2.41 -14.21
C THR A 326 26.74 3.41 -13.19
N LYS A 327 27.84 4.11 -13.51
CA LYS A 327 28.39 5.20 -12.68
C LYS A 327 27.43 6.38 -12.60
N ASP A 328 26.93 6.83 -13.74
CA ASP A 328 26.00 7.97 -13.82
C ASP A 328 24.68 7.67 -13.10
N PHE A 329 24.14 6.46 -13.28
CA PHE A 329 22.95 6.01 -12.56
C PHE A 329 23.14 6.02 -11.04
N PHE A 330 24.24 5.43 -10.55
CA PHE A 330 24.54 5.42 -9.11
C PHE A 330 24.68 6.84 -8.57
N HIS A 331 25.43 7.70 -9.25
CA HIS A 331 25.66 9.07 -8.82
C HIS A 331 24.37 9.90 -8.78
N ALA A 332 23.54 9.80 -9.82
CA ALA A 332 22.30 10.57 -9.93
C ALA A 332 21.30 10.23 -8.81
N ILE A 333 21.11 8.94 -8.51
CA ILE A 333 20.24 8.52 -7.41
C ILE A 333 20.84 8.93 -6.07
N LYS A 334 22.14 8.68 -5.86
CA LYS A 334 22.84 9.08 -4.63
C LYS A 334 22.68 10.58 -4.35
N GLU A 335 22.83 11.42 -5.36
CA GLU A 335 22.68 12.87 -5.22
C GLU A 335 21.25 13.28 -4.83
N GLN A 336 20.23 12.64 -5.40
CA GLN A 336 18.83 12.86 -5.00
C GLN A 336 18.58 12.43 -3.54
N ILE A 337 19.16 11.30 -3.12
CA ILE A 337 19.11 10.82 -1.73
C ILE A 337 19.81 11.80 -0.79
N ASP A 338 21.03 12.24 -1.11
CA ASP A 338 21.80 13.15 -0.27
C ASP A 338 21.10 14.48 -0.05
N ARG A 339 20.53 15.06 -1.12
CA ARG A 339 19.71 16.28 -1.01
C ARG A 339 18.49 16.08 -0.13
N CYS A 340 17.82 14.94 -0.26
CA CYS A 340 16.66 14.60 0.57
C CYS A 340 17.07 14.45 2.05
N VAL A 341 18.08 13.65 2.33
CA VAL A 341 18.60 13.42 3.69
C VAL A 341 19.06 14.73 4.34
N GLN A 342 19.79 15.59 3.64
CA GLN A 342 20.20 16.91 4.16
C GLN A 342 19.01 17.80 4.54
N SER A 343 17.94 17.80 3.75
CA SER A 343 16.72 18.55 4.07
C SER A 343 15.93 17.92 5.24
N HIS A 344 15.99 16.60 5.42
CA HIS A 344 15.22 15.85 6.42
C HIS A 344 15.91 15.68 7.78
N ILE A 345 17.25 15.76 7.86
CA ILE A 345 18.04 15.68 9.11
C ILE A 345 17.62 16.76 10.13
N SER A 346 17.01 17.85 9.70
CA SER A 346 16.56 18.92 10.60
C SER A 346 15.29 18.59 11.39
N ILE A 347 14.60 17.47 11.11
CA ILE A 347 13.22 17.23 11.56
C ILE A 347 13.08 16.09 12.61
N VAL A 348 14.02 15.15 12.74
CA VAL A 348 14.02 14.16 13.85
C VAL A 348 15.43 13.79 14.29
N SER A 349 15.90 14.44 15.33
CA SER A 349 17.01 13.92 16.15
C SER A 349 16.55 13.45 17.53
N ASP A 350 15.28 13.74 17.91
CA ASP A 350 14.73 13.45 19.23
C ASP A 350 13.85 12.19 19.18
N PRO A 351 14.26 11.06 19.80
CA PRO A 351 13.51 9.80 19.80
C PRO A 351 12.08 9.95 20.33
N LEU A 352 11.86 10.87 21.28
CA LEU A 352 10.53 11.08 21.85
C LEU A 352 9.59 11.78 20.86
N GLN A 353 10.09 12.74 20.09
CA GLN A 353 9.28 13.40 19.06
C GLN A 353 8.87 12.42 17.96
N HIS A 354 9.77 11.50 17.61
CA HIS A 354 9.47 10.40 16.69
C HIS A 354 8.33 9.53 17.22
N GLU A 355 8.46 9.06 18.47
CA GLU A 355 7.44 8.26 19.15
C GLU A 355 6.07 8.94 19.13
N ILE A 356 6.00 10.22 19.49
CA ILE A 356 4.73 10.96 19.54
C ILE A 356 4.14 11.13 18.13
N LEU A 357 4.99 11.36 17.13
CA LEU A 357 4.54 11.53 15.75
C LEU A 357 3.94 10.23 15.18
N GLU A 358 4.52 9.08 15.49
CA GLU A 358 3.99 7.77 15.06
C GLU A 358 2.55 7.56 15.56
N HIS A 359 2.31 7.79 16.85
CA HIS A 359 0.96 7.72 17.42
C HIS A 359 0.02 8.75 16.80
N ALA A 360 0.50 9.95 16.51
CA ALA A 360 -0.31 10.98 15.89
C ALA A 360 -0.71 10.65 14.44
N ILE A 361 0.20 10.05 13.66
CA ILE A 361 -0.08 9.56 12.30
C ILE A 361 -1.11 8.43 12.33
N GLN A 362 -0.98 7.48 13.26
CA GLN A 362 -1.96 6.40 13.47
C GLN A 362 -3.33 6.99 13.84
N CYS A 363 -3.36 7.96 14.75
CA CYS A 363 -4.59 8.65 15.16
C CYS A 363 -5.32 9.29 13.97
N LYS A 364 -4.60 10.06 13.14
CA LYS A 364 -5.15 10.67 11.92
C LYS A 364 -5.73 9.61 10.98
N THR A 365 -5.04 8.49 10.83
CA THR A 365 -5.52 7.36 10.00
C THR A 365 -6.82 6.77 10.53
N TYR A 366 -6.96 6.55 11.84
CA TYR A 366 -8.20 6.04 12.43
C TYR A 366 -9.35 7.06 12.35
N VAL A 367 -9.07 8.34 12.56
CA VAL A 367 -10.08 9.41 12.54
C VAL A 367 -10.66 9.64 11.15
N THR A 368 -9.84 9.58 10.09
CA THR A 368 -10.33 9.73 8.70
C THR A 368 -11.31 8.64 8.29
N LYS A 369 -11.22 7.45 8.89
CA LYS A 369 -12.11 6.30 8.65
C LYS A 369 -13.25 6.19 9.67
N PHE A 370 -13.35 7.11 10.62
CA PHE A 370 -14.29 7.00 11.75
C PHE A 370 -15.73 7.32 11.36
N HIS A 371 -16.69 6.50 11.82
CA HIS A 371 -18.12 6.71 11.58
C HIS A 371 -18.97 6.36 12.81
N GLY A 372 -19.97 7.20 13.10
CA GLY A 372 -20.99 6.92 14.12
C GLY A 372 -20.50 7.07 15.56
N ARG A 373 -21.01 6.22 16.46
CA ARG A 373 -20.64 6.14 17.90
C ARG A 373 -20.86 7.43 18.70
N ILE A 374 -21.88 8.21 18.35
CA ILE A 374 -22.19 9.49 19.00
C ILE A 374 -22.42 9.30 20.51
N ASP A 375 -23.18 8.28 20.91
CA ASP A 375 -23.46 8.03 22.34
C ASP A 375 -22.20 7.67 23.14
N VAL A 376 -21.28 6.90 22.54
CA VAL A 376 -20.01 6.54 23.16
C VAL A 376 -19.13 7.78 23.33
N LEU A 377 -19.06 8.63 22.30
CA LEU A 377 -18.31 9.89 22.36
C LEU A 377 -18.91 10.86 23.37
N HIS A 378 -20.24 10.94 23.47
CA HIS A 378 -20.93 11.78 24.46
C HIS A 378 -20.63 11.33 25.89
N ARG A 379 -20.65 10.02 26.17
CA ARG A 379 -20.26 9.49 27.49
C ARG A 379 -18.80 9.77 27.83
N LEU A 380 -17.91 9.73 26.83
CA LEU A 380 -16.52 10.13 27.01
C LEU A 380 -16.42 11.63 27.30
N GLU A 381 -17.12 12.47 26.55
CA GLU A 381 -17.20 13.92 26.80
C GLU A 381 -17.67 14.21 28.22
N GLU A 382 -18.75 13.58 28.69
CA GLU A 382 -19.25 13.69 30.07
C GLU A 382 -18.18 13.31 31.12
N TYR A 383 -17.44 12.21 30.90
CA TYR A 383 -16.37 11.79 31.81
C TYR A 383 -15.24 12.82 31.86
N VAL A 384 -14.75 13.27 30.70
CA VAL A 384 -13.66 14.22 30.67
C VAL A 384 -14.13 15.52 31.36
N MET A 385 -15.37 15.96 31.07
CA MET A 385 -15.96 17.22 31.57
C MET A 385 -16.21 17.24 33.08
N ASN A 386 -16.29 16.07 33.72
CA ASN A 386 -16.55 15.97 35.14
C ASN A 386 -15.34 16.39 35.98
N GLU A 387 -15.29 17.64 36.47
CA GLU A 387 -14.18 18.18 37.28
C GLU A 387 -13.97 17.48 38.64
N THR A 388 -14.95 16.70 39.11
CA THR A 388 -14.85 16.00 40.40
C THR A 388 -14.30 14.58 40.27
N GLU A 389 -14.39 13.99 39.08
CA GLU A 389 -13.93 12.63 38.85
C GLU A 389 -12.41 12.60 38.68
N ASN A 390 -11.75 11.74 39.45
CA ASN A 390 -10.30 11.64 39.50
C ASN A 390 -9.79 10.22 39.23
N ARG A 391 -10.67 9.28 38.88
CA ARG A 391 -10.33 7.91 38.50
C ARG A 391 -10.25 7.78 36.98
N ALA A 392 -9.57 6.74 36.51
CA ALA A 392 -9.52 6.40 35.09
C ALA A 392 -10.88 5.93 34.56
N CYS A 393 -11.18 6.25 33.30
CA CYS A 393 -12.29 5.70 32.54
C CYS A 393 -11.82 4.49 31.73
N ILE A 394 -12.61 3.41 31.73
CA ILE A 394 -12.31 2.15 31.04
C ILE A 394 -13.28 1.98 29.88
N VAL A 395 -12.74 1.95 28.67
CA VAL A 395 -13.45 1.63 27.43
C VAL A 395 -13.24 0.15 27.12
N TYR A 396 -14.31 -0.62 26.97
CA TYR A 396 -14.19 -2.05 26.71
C TYR A 396 -15.24 -2.53 25.71
N GLY A 397 -14.96 -3.68 25.09
CA GLY A 397 -15.80 -4.27 24.05
C GLY A 397 -15.02 -5.30 23.26
N ASP A 398 -15.71 -6.13 22.50
CA ASP A 398 -15.10 -7.23 21.78
C ASP A 398 -14.05 -6.75 20.76
N SER A 399 -13.18 -7.66 20.34
CA SER A 399 -12.18 -7.32 19.32
C SER A 399 -12.85 -6.90 18.02
N GLY A 400 -12.31 -5.88 17.36
CA GLY A 400 -12.88 -5.33 16.13
C GLY A 400 -14.15 -4.48 16.31
N CYS A 401 -14.64 -4.21 17.53
CA CYS A 401 -15.81 -3.35 17.75
C CYS A 401 -15.54 -1.84 17.56
N GLY A 402 -14.26 -1.45 17.38
CA GLY A 402 -13.85 -0.08 17.06
C GLY A 402 -13.35 0.76 18.24
N LYS A 403 -12.90 0.13 19.35
CA LYS A 403 -12.33 0.82 20.54
C LYS A 403 -11.20 1.80 20.16
N THR A 404 -10.19 1.32 19.44
CA THR A 404 -9.06 2.12 18.94
C THR A 404 -9.51 3.36 18.17
N SER A 405 -10.49 3.19 17.27
CA SER A 405 -11.03 4.31 16.49
C SER A 405 -11.82 5.31 17.35
N VAL A 406 -12.52 4.83 18.39
CA VAL A 406 -13.17 5.70 19.39
C VAL A 406 -12.12 6.51 20.15
N LEU A 407 -11.08 5.89 20.69
CA LEU A 407 -10.02 6.59 21.42
C LEU A 407 -9.27 7.60 20.54
N ALA A 408 -8.96 7.23 19.30
CA ALA A 408 -8.37 8.16 18.33
C ALA A 408 -9.28 9.37 18.07
N LYS A 409 -10.60 9.13 17.90
CA LYS A 409 -11.56 10.22 17.73
C LYS A 409 -11.68 11.10 18.96
N THR A 410 -11.68 10.51 20.16
CA THR A 410 -11.66 11.23 21.43
C THR A 410 -10.43 12.12 21.56
N ALA A 411 -9.24 11.66 21.16
CA ALA A 411 -8.01 12.46 21.18
C ALA A 411 -8.15 13.80 20.44
N ILE A 412 -8.86 13.80 19.30
CA ILE A 412 -9.08 14.99 18.48
C ILE A 412 -10.26 15.83 18.99
N GLU A 413 -11.37 15.20 19.39
CA GLU A 413 -12.57 15.94 19.82
C GLU A 413 -12.40 16.61 21.19
N VAL A 414 -11.59 16.03 22.09
CA VAL A 414 -11.25 16.63 23.40
C VAL A 414 -10.72 18.07 23.27
N LEU A 415 -9.95 18.35 22.22
CA LEU A 415 -9.42 19.68 21.95
C LEU A 415 -10.53 20.71 21.65
N LYS A 416 -11.68 20.26 21.15
CA LYS A 416 -12.86 21.08 20.85
C LYS A 416 -13.82 21.16 22.02
N TRP A 417 -13.86 20.13 22.87
CA TRP A 417 -14.70 20.09 24.05
C TRP A 417 -14.35 21.21 25.03
N TRP A 418 -13.08 21.60 25.17
CA TRP A 418 -12.67 22.81 25.93
C TRP A 418 -12.10 23.93 25.03
N PRO A 419 -12.95 24.77 24.42
CA PRO A 419 -12.46 25.86 23.59
C PRO A 419 -11.73 26.96 24.38
N ASN A 420 -11.98 27.06 25.70
CA ASN A 420 -11.47 28.13 26.56
C ASN A 420 -10.41 27.67 27.57
N ARG A 421 -9.92 26.43 27.48
CA ARG A 421 -8.87 25.92 28.37
C ARG A 421 -7.71 25.38 27.56
N SER A 422 -6.51 25.45 28.15
CA SER A 422 -5.35 24.77 27.56
C SER A 422 -5.48 23.28 27.83
N VAL A 423 -5.53 22.48 26.77
CA VAL A 423 -5.63 21.01 26.84
C VAL A 423 -4.46 20.40 26.10
N SER A 424 -3.75 19.50 26.77
CA SER A 424 -2.71 18.65 26.16
C SER A 424 -3.18 17.20 26.16
N VAL A 425 -2.91 16.48 25.07
CA VAL A 425 -3.29 15.08 24.88
C VAL A 425 -2.04 14.23 24.71
N ILE A 426 -1.89 13.23 25.56
CA ILE A 426 -0.88 12.17 25.45
C ILE A 426 -1.60 10.90 25.00
N LEU A 427 -1.38 10.50 23.76
CA LEU A 427 -1.95 9.30 23.16
C LEU A 427 -0.86 8.24 22.95
N ARG A 428 -1.15 7.00 23.35
CA ARG A 428 -0.34 5.83 23.01
C ARG A 428 -1.26 4.69 22.54
N PHE A 429 -1.02 4.22 21.33
CA PHE A 429 -1.50 2.92 20.85
C PHE A 429 -0.50 1.86 21.32
N LEU A 430 -0.91 1.00 22.25
CA LEU A 430 -0.01 0.06 22.88
C LEU A 430 0.32 -1.10 21.92
N GLY A 431 1.56 -1.59 21.96
CA GLY A 431 2.09 -2.61 21.07
C GLY A 431 2.59 -2.11 19.70
N THR A 432 2.21 -0.90 19.27
CA THR A 432 2.48 -0.41 17.90
C THR A 432 3.89 0.13 17.68
N THR A 433 4.62 0.55 18.73
CA THR A 433 6.02 1.03 18.64
C THR A 433 6.93 0.26 19.61
N PRO A 434 8.26 0.33 19.47
CA PRO A 434 9.17 -0.24 20.46
C PRO A 434 9.05 0.40 21.84
N SER A 435 8.68 1.68 21.91
CA SER A 435 8.49 2.38 23.17
C SER A 435 7.11 2.11 23.80
N SER A 436 6.15 1.62 23.02
CA SER A 436 4.82 1.22 23.50
C SER A 436 4.62 -0.30 23.64
N SER A 437 5.69 -1.10 23.55
CA SER A 437 5.59 -2.58 23.60
C SER A 437 5.61 -3.18 25.00
N THR A 438 6.30 -2.51 25.95
CA THR A 438 6.33 -2.92 27.36
C THR A 438 5.79 -1.79 28.22
N ILE A 439 5.25 -2.14 29.38
CA ILE A 439 4.66 -1.13 30.26
C ILE A 439 5.69 -0.12 30.75
N TYR A 440 6.91 -0.59 31.06
CA TYR A 440 8.01 0.26 31.50
C TYR A 440 8.37 1.32 30.46
N LYS A 441 8.61 0.91 29.21
CA LYS A 441 8.98 1.84 28.13
C LYS A 441 7.85 2.83 27.84
N THR A 442 6.60 2.36 27.90
CA THR A 442 5.41 3.21 27.69
C THR A 442 5.37 4.32 28.73
N PHE A 443 5.55 3.97 30.01
CA PHE A 443 5.55 4.93 31.12
C PHE A 443 6.73 5.89 31.09
N LEU A 444 7.91 5.39 30.70
CA LEU A 444 9.09 6.24 30.49
C LEU A 444 8.81 7.30 29.41
N SER A 445 8.31 6.89 28.25
CA SER A 445 7.94 7.79 27.15
C SER A 445 6.88 8.83 27.56
N ILE A 446 5.85 8.43 28.30
CA ILE A 446 4.82 9.35 28.82
C ILE A 446 5.45 10.35 29.81
N SER A 447 6.29 9.88 30.72
CA SER A 447 6.95 10.72 31.72
C SER A 447 7.88 11.74 31.07
N GLU A 448 8.65 11.33 30.06
CA GLU A 448 9.50 12.22 29.27
C GLU A 448 8.69 13.27 28.51
N GLN A 449 7.54 12.89 27.93
CA GLN A 449 6.65 13.83 27.23
C GLN A 449 6.08 14.87 28.21
N ILE A 450 5.63 14.46 29.39
CA ILE A 450 5.18 15.37 30.46
C ILE A 450 6.32 16.31 30.87
N CYS A 451 7.53 15.78 31.07
CA CYS A 451 8.67 16.59 31.46
C CYS A 451 9.00 17.65 30.40
N LYS A 452 9.02 17.30 29.11
CA LYS A 452 9.26 18.28 28.04
C LYS A 452 8.12 19.28 27.89
N LEU A 453 6.86 18.86 28.05
CA LEU A 453 5.69 19.73 27.97
C LEU A 453 5.70 20.83 29.04
N TYR A 454 6.04 20.46 30.27
CA TYR A 454 5.96 21.34 31.44
C TYR A 454 7.34 21.83 31.93
N ASN A 455 8.40 21.59 31.16
CA ASN A 455 9.79 21.91 31.50
C ASN A 455 10.21 21.39 32.90
N LEU A 456 9.85 20.13 33.18
CA LEU A 456 10.17 19.43 34.43
C LEU A 456 11.41 18.56 34.27
N SER A 457 11.96 18.13 35.39
CA SER A 457 13.01 17.11 35.44
C SER A 457 12.48 15.84 36.07
N MET A 458 12.94 14.69 35.57
CA MET A 458 12.66 13.37 36.13
C MET A 458 13.94 12.58 36.33
N GLU A 459 13.84 11.58 37.21
CA GLU A 459 14.86 10.56 37.41
C GLU A 459 14.43 9.31 36.63
N ILE A 460 15.39 8.60 36.06
CA ILE A 460 15.09 7.35 35.35
C ILE A 460 15.27 6.20 36.33
N TYR A 461 14.16 5.57 36.70
CA TYR A 461 14.15 4.38 37.54
C TYR A 461 14.11 3.12 36.67
N PRO A 462 14.68 1.98 37.11
CA PRO A 462 14.63 0.72 36.36
C PRO A 462 13.28 -0.02 36.48
N ASP A 463 12.40 0.43 37.37
CA ASP A 463 11.12 -0.23 37.69
C ASP A 463 9.91 0.67 37.40
N VAL A 464 8.83 0.07 36.90
CA VAL A 464 7.60 0.77 36.52
C VAL A 464 6.85 1.32 37.73
N LEU A 465 6.89 0.63 38.88
CA LEU A 465 6.20 1.12 40.09
C LEU A 465 6.90 2.35 40.66
N GLN A 466 8.22 2.45 40.52
CA GLN A 466 8.98 3.66 40.85
C GLN A 466 8.64 4.83 39.91
N LEU A 467 8.54 4.58 38.59
CA LEU A 467 8.07 5.59 37.63
C LEU A 467 6.65 6.06 37.97
N ARG A 468 5.74 5.14 38.26
CA ARG A 468 4.38 5.44 38.75
C ARG A 468 4.43 6.32 40.00
N HIS A 469 5.24 5.97 40.99
CA HIS A 469 5.36 6.75 42.22
C HIS A 469 5.85 8.17 41.97
N GLN A 470 6.81 8.36 41.06
CA GLN A 470 7.30 9.68 40.66
C GLN A 470 6.23 10.49 39.92
N LEU A 471 5.45 9.86 39.04
CA LEU A 471 4.30 10.52 38.40
C LEU A 471 3.32 11.04 39.44
N GLU A 472 2.93 10.19 40.42
CA GLU A 472 1.95 10.52 41.46
C GLU A 472 2.45 11.62 42.43
N THR A 473 3.69 11.51 42.90
CA THR A 473 4.20 12.36 43.99
C THR A 473 4.96 13.59 43.53
N ASN A 474 5.31 13.66 42.25
CA ASN A 474 6.14 14.73 41.72
C ASN A 474 5.55 15.33 40.44
N LEU A 475 5.54 14.59 39.33
CA LEU A 475 5.27 15.18 38.02
C LEU A 475 3.83 15.70 37.88
N PHE A 476 2.83 14.91 38.27
CA PHE A 476 1.42 15.31 38.15
C PHE A 476 1.06 16.51 39.03
N LEU A 477 1.71 16.68 40.19
CA LEU A 477 1.44 17.79 41.09
C LEU A 477 2.03 19.12 40.61
N GLN A 478 3.00 19.07 39.70
CA GLN A 478 3.63 20.26 39.12
C GLN A 478 2.89 20.77 37.86
N ILE A 479 1.89 20.04 37.36
CA ILE A 479 1.09 20.47 36.23
C ILE A 479 0.19 21.65 36.66
N PRO A 480 0.21 22.79 35.95
CA PRO A 480 -0.60 23.95 36.32
C PRO A 480 -2.09 23.60 36.42
N PRO A 481 -2.81 24.05 37.47
CA PRO A 481 -4.21 23.66 37.69
C PRO A 481 -5.19 24.19 36.63
N ASN A 482 -4.76 25.19 35.83
CA ASN A 482 -5.51 25.74 34.70
C ASN A 482 -5.24 25.02 33.37
N GLU A 483 -4.28 24.10 33.33
CA GLU A 483 -3.98 23.27 32.17
C GLU A 483 -4.50 21.84 32.39
N TYR A 484 -5.20 21.32 31.39
CA TYR A 484 -5.77 19.98 31.42
C TYR A 484 -4.90 19.00 30.65
N LEU A 485 -4.56 17.87 31.26
CA LEU A 485 -3.80 16.79 30.63
C LEU A 485 -4.68 15.55 30.46
N ILE A 486 -4.80 15.08 29.23
CA ILE A 486 -5.60 13.89 28.90
C ILE A 486 -4.66 12.78 28.44
N ILE A 487 -4.65 11.66 29.17
CA ILE A 487 -3.85 10.49 28.85
C ILE A 487 -4.77 9.41 28.27
N LEU A 488 -4.49 8.99 27.04
CA LEU A 488 -5.24 7.98 26.29
C LEU A 488 -4.33 6.77 26.03
N LEU A 489 -4.67 5.63 26.62
CA LEU A 489 -3.94 4.37 26.44
C LEU A 489 -4.85 3.36 25.76
N ASP A 490 -4.56 3.02 24.51
CA ASP A 490 -5.36 2.07 23.74
C ASP A 490 -4.76 0.66 23.81
N SER A 491 -5.62 -0.32 24.10
CA SER A 491 -5.35 -1.76 24.00
C SER A 491 -4.24 -2.25 24.93
N ILE A 492 -4.47 -2.20 26.25
CA ILE A 492 -3.55 -2.80 27.25
C ILE A 492 -3.28 -4.27 26.95
N ASP A 493 -4.25 -4.98 26.37
CA ASP A 493 -4.10 -6.37 25.93
C ASP A 493 -2.98 -6.62 24.91
N GLN A 494 -2.43 -5.57 24.27
CA GLN A 494 -1.29 -5.67 23.34
C GLN A 494 0.07 -5.50 24.01
N LEU A 495 0.11 -5.20 25.31
CA LEU A 495 1.35 -5.20 26.10
C LEU A 495 1.72 -6.63 26.53
N GLU A 496 2.97 -6.78 26.97
CA GLU A 496 3.45 -7.98 27.65
C GLU A 496 2.64 -8.29 28.93
N THR A 497 2.65 -9.55 29.34
CA THR A 497 1.81 -10.06 30.44
C THR A 497 2.11 -9.43 31.80
N ASP A 498 3.29 -8.81 31.95
CA ASP A 498 3.69 -8.03 33.13
C ASP A 498 2.82 -6.77 33.34
N ALA A 499 2.09 -6.33 32.31
CA ALA A 499 1.16 -5.21 32.40
C ALA A 499 -0.24 -5.60 32.91
N TYR A 500 -0.58 -6.89 32.95
CA TYR A 500 -1.99 -7.32 33.08
C TYR A 500 -2.56 -7.20 34.50
N ASP A 501 -1.70 -7.12 35.52
CA ASP A 501 -2.11 -6.88 36.90
C ASP A 501 -2.60 -5.44 37.16
N CYS A 502 -2.32 -4.54 36.21
CA CYS A 502 -2.65 -3.11 36.24
C CYS A 502 -2.12 -2.34 37.47
N GLN A 503 -1.22 -2.92 38.28
CA GLN A 503 -0.67 -2.26 39.48
C GLN A 503 0.25 -1.08 39.14
N TRP A 504 0.69 -0.97 37.90
CA TRP A 504 1.41 0.18 37.39
C TRP A 504 0.53 1.44 37.23
N LEU A 505 -0.80 1.30 37.18
CA LEU A 505 -1.71 2.42 36.97
C LEU A 505 -2.03 3.15 38.28
N THR A 506 -2.10 4.47 38.24
CA THR A 506 -2.45 5.28 39.41
C THR A 506 -3.91 5.07 39.82
N LYS A 507 -4.18 5.07 41.13
CA LYS A 507 -5.55 4.90 41.67
C LYS A 507 -6.38 6.17 41.54
N SER A 508 -5.73 7.33 41.58
CA SER A 508 -6.34 8.64 41.41
C SER A 508 -5.37 9.58 40.70
N PHE A 509 -5.94 10.58 40.04
CA PHE A 509 -5.25 11.64 39.33
C PHE A 509 -5.60 13.00 39.95
N PRO A 510 -4.77 14.06 39.80
CA PRO A 510 -5.22 15.42 40.03
C PRO A 510 -6.45 15.77 39.17
N LYS A 511 -7.27 16.71 39.63
CA LYS A 511 -8.56 17.06 38.98
C LYS A 511 -8.43 17.55 37.55
N ASN A 512 -7.29 18.15 37.20
CA ASN A 512 -6.95 18.62 35.87
C ASN A 512 -6.31 17.53 34.98
N ILE A 513 -6.19 16.29 35.46
CA ILE A 513 -5.66 15.17 34.68
C ILE A 513 -6.74 14.10 34.52
N LYS A 514 -6.93 13.62 33.29
CA LYS A 514 -7.86 12.54 32.96
C LYS A 514 -7.14 11.40 32.28
N CYS A 515 -7.58 10.17 32.56
CA CYS A 515 -7.00 8.98 31.97
C CYS A 515 -8.11 8.09 31.40
N ILE A 516 -8.02 7.76 30.11
CA ILE A 516 -8.93 6.85 29.42
C ILE A 516 -8.12 5.69 28.89
N ILE A 517 -8.59 4.48 29.17
CA ILE A 517 -7.90 3.24 28.89
C ILE A 517 -8.83 2.31 28.13
N SER A 518 -8.33 1.63 27.08
CA SER A 518 -9.10 0.58 26.41
C SER A 518 -8.55 -0.84 26.64
N THR A 519 -9.44 -1.82 26.69
CA THR A 519 -9.10 -3.24 26.86
C THR A 519 -10.16 -4.17 26.24
N LEU A 520 -9.77 -5.40 25.93
CA LEU A 520 -10.70 -6.51 25.70
C LEU A 520 -11.40 -6.95 27.00
N PRO A 521 -12.65 -7.44 26.94
CA PRO A 521 -13.41 -7.87 28.11
C PRO A 521 -12.90 -9.17 28.72
N ASN A 522 -12.43 -10.11 27.88
CA ASN A 522 -12.10 -11.48 28.27
C ASN A 522 -10.62 -11.83 27.98
N HIS A 523 -9.69 -10.90 28.24
CA HIS A 523 -8.25 -11.10 28.01
C HIS A 523 -7.44 -10.80 29.28
N GLY A 524 -6.57 -11.73 29.69
CA GLY A 524 -5.57 -11.52 30.75
C GLY A 524 -6.11 -11.07 32.12
N ASN A 525 -7.42 -11.22 32.39
CA ASN A 525 -8.12 -10.62 33.55
C ASN A 525 -7.98 -9.09 33.68
N ILE A 526 -7.54 -8.39 32.62
CA ILE A 526 -7.21 -6.97 32.64
C ILE A 526 -8.42 -6.12 33.07
N LEU A 527 -9.59 -6.35 32.46
CA LEU A 527 -10.81 -5.60 32.80
C LEU A 527 -11.22 -5.79 34.28
N SER A 528 -11.03 -6.98 34.83
CA SER A 528 -11.32 -7.26 36.25
C SER A 528 -10.35 -6.54 37.17
N ASN A 529 -9.05 -6.54 36.83
CA ASN A 529 -8.02 -5.84 37.59
C ASN A 529 -8.22 -4.31 37.56
N LEU A 530 -8.54 -3.75 36.39
CA LEU A 530 -8.88 -2.33 36.25
C LEU A 530 -10.12 -1.96 37.07
N LYS A 531 -11.18 -2.77 37.04
CA LYS A 531 -12.40 -2.57 37.87
C LYS A 531 -12.06 -2.56 39.36
N TYR A 532 -11.22 -3.48 39.81
CA TYR A 532 -10.75 -3.53 41.19
C TYR A 532 -9.97 -2.26 41.56
N LEU A 533 -9.06 -1.82 40.67
CA LEU A 533 -8.22 -0.65 40.87
C LEU A 533 -9.03 0.65 40.99
N ILE A 534 -10.01 0.89 40.12
CA ILE A 534 -10.84 2.10 40.19
C ILE A 534 -11.87 2.08 41.32
N ASN A 535 -12.16 0.89 41.87
CA ASN A 535 -13.09 0.71 42.99
C ASN A 535 -12.40 0.69 44.37
N TYR A 536 -11.13 1.11 44.47
CA TYR A 536 -10.27 0.94 45.66
C TYR A 536 -10.81 1.53 46.99
N ASN A 537 -11.80 2.42 46.95
CA ASN A 537 -12.38 3.09 48.12
C ASN A 537 -13.85 2.71 48.42
N GLN A 538 -14.49 1.82 47.64
CA GLN A 538 -15.95 1.61 47.74
C GLN A 538 -16.38 0.16 47.49
N SER A 539 -17.47 -0.26 48.14
CA SER A 539 -17.92 -1.65 48.17
C SER A 539 -18.84 -2.06 47.01
N SER A 540 -19.37 -1.11 46.21
CA SER A 540 -20.39 -1.37 45.17
C SER A 540 -19.95 -0.97 43.76
N ILE A 541 -20.23 -1.84 42.78
CA ILE A 541 -19.92 -1.64 41.36
C ILE A 541 -20.79 -0.54 40.72
N GLU A 542 -21.97 -0.26 41.26
CA GLU A 542 -22.86 0.81 40.79
C GLU A 542 -22.17 2.18 40.76
N ASN A 543 -21.20 2.42 41.65
CA ASN A 543 -20.47 3.69 41.75
C ASN A 543 -19.33 3.86 40.72
N ILE A 544 -19.11 2.88 39.85
CA ILE A 544 -18.12 2.96 38.76
C ILE A 544 -18.76 2.79 37.38
N GLN A 545 -20.08 2.62 37.27
CA GLN A 545 -20.74 2.34 35.99
C GLN A 545 -20.57 3.49 34.97
N HIS A 546 -20.50 4.74 35.44
CA HIS A 546 -20.20 5.89 34.59
C HIS A 546 -18.75 5.89 34.06
N LEU A 547 -17.83 5.18 34.73
CA LEU A 547 -16.44 4.99 34.29
C LEU A 547 -16.27 3.82 33.32
N LEU A 548 -17.27 2.95 33.20
CA LEU A 548 -17.24 1.77 32.35
C LEU A 548 -18.03 2.04 31.05
N ILE A 549 -17.31 2.30 29.96
CA ILE A 549 -17.90 2.61 28.67
C ILE A 549 -17.78 1.39 27.75
N PHE A 550 -18.91 0.72 27.54
CA PHE A 550 -19.02 -0.38 26.59
C PHE A 550 -19.13 0.16 25.16
N VAL A 551 -18.35 -0.40 24.24
CA VAL A 551 -18.45 -0.14 22.80
C VAL A 551 -19.22 -1.30 22.15
N PRO A 552 -20.53 -1.13 21.84
CA PRO A 552 -21.36 -2.21 21.30
C PRO A 552 -21.00 -2.54 19.83
N PRO A 553 -21.56 -3.62 19.23
CA PRO A 553 -21.59 -3.80 17.78
C PRO A 553 -22.27 -2.62 17.05
N PHE A 554 -22.25 -2.59 15.71
CA PHE A 554 -22.99 -1.57 14.96
C PHE A 554 -24.47 -1.98 14.79
N GLU A 555 -25.35 -0.98 14.85
CA GLU A 555 -26.74 -1.12 14.42
C GLU A 555 -26.85 -1.16 12.89
N ILE A 556 -27.86 -1.86 12.37
CA ILE A 556 -28.07 -2.08 10.93
C ILE A 556 -28.12 -0.75 10.15
N GLU A 557 -28.80 0.27 10.68
CA GLU A 557 -28.90 1.59 10.03
C GLU A 557 -27.53 2.29 9.92
N THR A 558 -26.69 2.12 10.95
CA THR A 558 -25.32 2.67 10.92
C THR A 558 -24.48 1.95 9.88
N VAL A 559 -24.61 0.63 9.75
CA VAL A 559 -23.93 -0.18 8.72
C VAL A 559 -24.30 0.29 7.32
N GLU A 560 -25.60 0.45 7.02
CA GLU A 560 -26.05 0.90 5.70
C GLU A 560 -25.48 2.28 5.36
N ARG A 561 -25.45 3.22 6.32
CA ARG A 561 -24.87 4.55 6.12
C ARG A 561 -23.37 4.47 5.82
N ILE A 562 -22.62 3.64 6.54
CA ILE A 562 -21.17 3.50 6.35
C ILE A 562 -20.86 2.93 4.97
N TYR A 563 -21.54 1.85 4.57
CA TYR A 563 -21.37 1.28 3.24
C TYR A 563 -21.71 2.25 2.13
N ASN A 564 -22.80 3.00 2.24
CA ASN A 564 -23.13 4.01 1.23
C ASN A 564 -22.01 5.06 1.10
N THR A 565 -21.35 5.44 2.19
CA THR A 565 -20.18 6.33 2.14
C THR A 565 -18.98 5.64 1.48
N TRP A 566 -18.63 4.42 1.90
CA TRP A 566 -17.47 3.71 1.35
C TRP A 566 -17.63 3.36 -0.13
N LEU A 567 -18.83 2.98 -0.57
CA LEU A 567 -19.16 2.70 -1.97
C LEU A 567 -19.06 3.96 -2.84
N LYS A 568 -19.47 5.13 -2.34
CA LYS A 568 -19.27 6.39 -3.04
C LYS A 568 -17.79 6.70 -3.23
N VAL A 569 -16.97 6.48 -2.19
CA VAL A 569 -15.52 6.68 -2.26
C VAL A 569 -14.87 5.69 -3.24
N LYS A 570 -15.29 4.43 -3.23
CA LYS A 570 -14.79 3.39 -4.14
C LYS A 570 -15.44 3.40 -5.52
N GLN A 571 -16.37 4.32 -5.80
CA GLN A 571 -17.11 4.39 -7.06
C GLN A 571 -17.78 3.06 -7.46
N ARG A 572 -18.46 2.43 -6.49
CA ARG A 572 -19.17 1.14 -6.67
C ARG A 572 -20.65 1.24 -6.29
N LEU A 573 -21.51 0.33 -6.78
CA LEU A 573 -22.90 0.15 -6.33
C LEU A 573 -23.01 -1.04 -5.34
N PHE A 574 -24.03 -1.02 -4.48
CA PHE A 574 -24.18 -2.01 -3.40
C PHE A 574 -24.98 -3.25 -3.85
N VAL A 575 -24.50 -4.45 -3.50
CA VAL A 575 -25.31 -5.68 -3.56
C VAL A 575 -26.16 -5.78 -2.28
N ARG A 576 -27.28 -5.05 -2.28
CA ARG A 576 -28.18 -4.81 -1.13
C ARG A 576 -28.73 -6.04 -0.40
N GLN A 577 -28.76 -7.19 -1.05
CA GLN A 577 -29.63 -8.30 -0.62
C GLN A 577 -28.97 -9.23 0.41
N TRP A 578 -27.64 -9.44 0.35
CA TRP A 578 -26.94 -10.41 1.20
C TRP A 578 -26.73 -9.94 2.66
N MET A 579 -26.48 -8.65 2.87
CA MET A 579 -26.15 -8.11 4.20
C MET A 579 -27.33 -8.06 5.17
N LYS A 580 -28.58 -8.05 4.65
CA LYS A 580 -29.79 -8.00 5.47
C LYS A 580 -30.07 -9.31 6.22
N GLU A 581 -29.37 -10.38 5.87
CA GLU A 581 -29.57 -11.71 6.43
C GLU A 581 -28.60 -12.01 7.61
N GLN A 582 -27.73 -11.06 8.00
CA GLN A 582 -26.73 -11.24 9.06
C GLN A 582 -27.21 -10.67 10.41
N ILE A 583 -27.00 -11.43 11.50
CA ILE A 583 -27.62 -11.18 12.82
C ILE A 583 -26.80 -10.22 13.71
N GLU A 584 -25.47 -10.20 13.59
CA GLU A 584 -24.59 -9.28 14.32
C GLU A 584 -23.48 -8.73 13.39
N ILE A 585 -23.38 -7.40 13.30
CA ILE A 585 -22.41 -6.75 12.39
C ILE A 585 -21.39 -5.98 13.23
N ILE A 586 -20.27 -6.64 13.53
CA ILE A 586 -19.09 -5.96 14.04
C ILE A 586 -18.35 -5.22 12.90
N PRO A 587 -17.76 -4.04 13.14
CA PRO A 587 -17.07 -3.24 12.13
C PRO A 587 -16.04 -4.01 11.29
N LEU A 588 -15.29 -4.92 11.91
CA LEU A 588 -14.29 -5.72 11.20
C LEU A 588 -14.93 -6.70 10.19
N PHE A 589 -15.99 -7.40 10.58
CA PHE A 589 -16.74 -8.28 9.68
C PHE A 589 -17.28 -7.49 8.48
N MET A 590 -17.89 -6.34 8.78
CA MET A 590 -18.40 -5.40 7.79
C MET A 590 -17.31 -4.96 6.81
N LYS A 591 -16.10 -4.63 7.30
CA LYS A 591 -14.98 -4.24 6.45
C LYS A 591 -14.48 -5.39 5.57
N LEU A 592 -14.32 -6.59 6.12
CA LEU A 592 -13.87 -7.77 5.38
C LEU A 592 -14.82 -8.10 4.22
N VAL A 593 -16.13 -8.11 4.49
CA VAL A 593 -17.13 -8.31 3.43
C VAL A 593 -17.06 -7.19 2.41
N PHE A 594 -16.98 -5.93 2.85
CA PHE A 594 -16.89 -4.79 1.95
C PHE A 594 -15.73 -4.90 0.97
N ASP A 595 -14.56 -5.31 1.46
CA ASP A 595 -13.36 -5.47 0.63
C ASP A 595 -13.54 -6.59 -0.40
N ILE A 596 -14.19 -7.68 -0.01
CA ILE A 596 -14.55 -8.78 -0.93
C ILE A 596 -15.49 -8.26 -2.02
N ILE A 597 -16.63 -7.66 -1.65
CA ILE A 597 -17.67 -7.26 -2.62
C ILE A 597 -17.26 -6.09 -3.53
N CYS A 598 -16.31 -5.25 -3.10
CA CYS A 598 -15.85 -4.12 -3.91
C CYS A 598 -14.99 -4.52 -5.11
N THR A 599 -14.54 -5.78 -5.15
CA THR A 599 -13.82 -6.35 -6.29
C THR A 599 -14.75 -6.85 -7.39
N TRP A 600 -16.05 -6.96 -7.12
CA TRP A 600 -17.00 -7.59 -8.02
C TRP A 600 -17.52 -6.66 -9.12
N HIS A 601 -17.72 -7.24 -10.29
CA HIS A 601 -18.43 -6.65 -11.41
C HIS A 601 -19.94 -6.87 -11.25
N SER A 602 -20.75 -6.09 -11.99
CA SER A 602 -22.22 -6.23 -11.97
C SER A 602 -22.75 -7.59 -12.40
N TYR A 603 -21.91 -8.41 -13.06
CA TYR A 603 -22.26 -9.73 -13.57
C TYR A 603 -21.62 -10.87 -12.76
N ASP A 604 -20.83 -10.57 -11.74
CA ASP A 604 -20.26 -11.60 -10.87
C ASP A 604 -21.36 -12.19 -9.98
N THR A 605 -21.37 -13.51 -9.84
CA THR A 605 -22.31 -14.21 -8.97
C THR A 605 -21.72 -14.39 -7.58
N ILE A 606 -22.53 -14.16 -6.54
CA ILE A 606 -22.18 -14.50 -5.15
C ILE A 606 -21.93 -16.00 -5.07
N ASP A 607 -20.69 -16.42 -4.83
CA ASP A 607 -20.37 -17.82 -4.65
C ASP A 607 -20.97 -18.39 -3.37
N ASP A 608 -21.16 -19.71 -3.35
CA ASP A 608 -21.82 -20.38 -2.23
C ASP A 608 -20.98 -20.39 -0.95
N GLN A 609 -19.64 -20.25 -1.04
CA GLN A 609 -18.79 -20.16 0.16
C GLN A 609 -19.04 -18.85 0.89
N LEU A 610 -19.08 -17.72 0.18
CA LEU A 610 -19.37 -16.43 0.80
C LEU A 610 -20.78 -16.40 1.40
N LYS A 611 -21.77 -17.04 0.76
CA LYS A 611 -23.14 -17.14 1.33
C LYS A 611 -23.18 -17.80 2.69
N THR A 612 -22.25 -18.72 2.97
CA THR A 612 -22.14 -19.43 4.25
C THR A 612 -21.34 -18.68 5.31
N CYS A 613 -20.62 -17.61 4.97
CA CYS A 613 -19.87 -16.83 5.95
C CYS A 613 -20.82 -16.16 6.95
N ARG A 614 -20.62 -16.43 8.24
CA ARG A 614 -21.40 -15.85 9.35
C ARG A 614 -20.52 -15.16 10.39
N THR A 615 -19.21 -15.42 10.37
CA THR A 615 -18.25 -14.93 11.35
C THR A 615 -17.05 -14.25 10.68
N VAL A 616 -16.27 -13.50 11.46
CA VAL A 616 -14.98 -12.94 11.02
C VAL A 616 -14.02 -14.05 10.57
N ASP A 617 -14.02 -15.21 11.24
CA ASP A 617 -13.18 -16.35 10.87
C ASP A 617 -13.51 -16.87 9.47
N ASP A 618 -14.80 -17.06 9.16
CA ASP A 618 -15.25 -17.50 7.84
C ASP A 618 -14.78 -16.52 6.75
N CYS A 619 -14.96 -15.21 6.97
CA CYS A 619 -14.56 -14.18 6.02
C CYS A 619 -13.05 -14.14 5.79
N ILE A 620 -12.23 -14.29 6.84
CA ILE A 620 -10.77 -14.32 6.69
C ILE A 620 -10.32 -15.59 5.95
N ARG A 621 -10.92 -16.75 6.25
CA ARG A 621 -10.62 -18.01 5.54
C ARG A 621 -10.98 -17.91 4.06
N TYR A 622 -12.12 -17.31 3.76
CA TYR A 622 -12.57 -17.02 2.40
C TYR A 622 -11.58 -16.09 1.68
N LEU A 623 -11.21 -14.95 2.31
CA LEU A 623 -10.24 -14.00 1.78
C LEU A 623 -8.91 -14.70 1.46
N PHE A 624 -8.40 -15.51 2.38
CA PHE A 624 -7.17 -16.27 2.17
C PHE A 624 -7.26 -17.26 1.01
N ASN A 625 -8.39 -17.94 0.83
CA ASN A 625 -8.57 -18.84 -0.32
C ASN A 625 -8.56 -18.05 -1.64
N HIS A 626 -9.22 -16.90 -1.65
CA HIS A 626 -9.27 -16.04 -2.82
C HIS A 626 -7.87 -15.48 -3.17
N LEU A 627 -7.14 -14.97 -2.19
CA LEU A 627 -5.78 -14.46 -2.37
C LEU A 627 -4.79 -15.56 -2.76
N GLN A 628 -4.92 -16.78 -2.23
CA GLN A 628 -4.13 -17.93 -2.69
C GLN A 628 -4.42 -18.33 -4.15
N SER A 629 -5.60 -17.98 -4.67
CA SER A 629 -5.97 -18.28 -6.06
C SER A 629 -5.58 -17.14 -7.01
N LYS A 630 -5.49 -15.90 -6.51
CA LYS A 630 -5.06 -14.70 -7.25
C LYS A 630 -3.53 -14.55 -7.30
N HIS A 631 -2.85 -15.19 -6.37
CA HIS A 631 -1.40 -15.25 -6.28
C HIS A 631 -0.97 -16.71 -6.40
N SER A 632 0.34 -16.95 -6.51
CA SER A 632 0.83 -18.32 -6.33
C SER A 632 0.48 -18.80 -4.92
N SER A 633 -0.31 -19.88 -4.83
CA SER A 633 -0.74 -20.46 -3.54
C SER A 633 0.46 -20.75 -2.63
N ILE A 634 1.56 -21.28 -3.17
CA ILE A 634 2.79 -21.55 -2.41
C ILE A 634 3.39 -20.25 -1.90
N LEU A 635 3.56 -19.25 -2.77
CA LEU A 635 4.13 -17.95 -2.41
C LEU A 635 3.31 -17.27 -1.30
N PHE A 636 2.00 -17.17 -1.47
CA PHE A 636 1.12 -16.51 -0.50
C PHE A 636 1.18 -17.20 0.86
N ARG A 637 1.08 -18.54 0.87
CA ARG A 637 1.15 -19.34 2.10
C ARG A 637 2.48 -19.16 2.83
N ARG A 638 3.60 -19.22 2.10
CA ARG A 638 4.94 -19.03 2.67
C ARG A 638 5.14 -17.63 3.20
N ALA A 639 4.72 -16.60 2.45
CA ALA A 639 4.82 -15.22 2.88
C ALA A 639 4.07 -14.98 4.21
N LEU A 640 2.80 -15.39 4.29
CA LEU A 640 2.01 -15.28 5.52
C LEU A 640 2.63 -16.11 6.65
N SER A 641 3.15 -17.30 6.36
CA SER A 641 3.80 -18.14 7.37
C SER A 641 5.00 -17.42 8.00
N TYR A 642 5.91 -16.89 7.19
CA TYR A 642 7.10 -16.19 7.70
C TYR A 642 6.73 -14.94 8.48
N MET A 643 5.77 -14.14 8.00
CA MET A 643 5.27 -12.98 8.74
C MET A 643 4.70 -13.36 10.11
N THR A 644 3.95 -14.46 10.18
CA THR A 644 3.32 -14.93 11.41
C THR A 644 4.33 -15.57 12.38
N ALA A 645 5.37 -16.23 11.88
CA ALA A 645 6.41 -16.84 12.71
C ALA A 645 7.36 -15.81 13.36
N CYS A 646 7.52 -14.63 12.77
CA CYS A 646 8.44 -13.61 13.30
C CYS A 646 7.75 -12.78 14.40
N GLN A 647 8.29 -12.82 15.62
CA GLN A 647 7.69 -12.18 16.80
C GLN A 647 7.43 -10.68 16.64
N ASN A 648 8.30 -9.96 15.93
CA ASN A 648 8.20 -8.53 15.70
C ASN A 648 7.76 -8.17 14.27
N GLY A 649 7.22 -9.15 13.52
CA GLY A 649 7.06 -9.05 12.07
C GLY A 649 8.37 -9.30 11.31
N ILE A 650 8.35 -9.04 10.01
CA ILE A 650 9.47 -9.26 9.10
C ILE A 650 9.60 -8.06 8.16
N SER A 651 10.81 -7.56 7.94
CA SER A 651 11.02 -6.49 6.96
C SER A 651 10.80 -7.00 5.53
N GLN A 652 10.51 -6.11 4.59
CA GLN A 652 10.33 -6.52 3.19
C GLN A 652 11.59 -7.20 2.64
N ASN A 653 12.78 -6.67 2.92
CA ASN A 653 14.03 -7.29 2.47
C ASN A 653 14.24 -8.69 3.07
N GLU A 654 14.00 -8.87 4.37
CA GLU A 654 14.11 -10.19 5.01
C GLU A 654 13.09 -11.17 4.45
N LEU A 655 11.86 -10.72 4.21
CA LEU A 655 10.82 -11.57 3.64
C LEU A 655 11.18 -11.99 2.21
N GLU A 656 11.65 -11.05 1.39
CA GLU A 656 12.19 -11.36 0.06
C GLU A 656 13.38 -12.32 0.14
N ASP A 657 14.31 -12.12 1.06
CA ASP A 657 15.50 -12.95 1.22
C ASP A 657 15.11 -14.38 1.64
N VAL A 658 14.24 -14.54 2.65
CA VAL A 658 13.78 -15.85 3.11
C VAL A 658 12.94 -16.57 2.04
N LEU A 659 12.07 -15.86 1.33
CA LEU A 659 11.32 -16.43 0.20
C LEU A 659 12.24 -16.78 -0.98
N SER A 660 13.36 -16.08 -1.14
CA SER A 660 14.38 -16.41 -2.15
C SER A 660 15.18 -17.66 -1.81
N LEU A 661 15.12 -18.15 -0.56
CA LEU A 661 15.74 -19.40 -0.13
C LEU A 661 14.79 -20.60 -0.23
N ASP A 662 13.50 -20.39 -0.54
CA ASP A 662 12.51 -21.45 -0.74
C ASP A 662 12.48 -21.89 -2.22
N ASP A 663 13.08 -23.04 -2.52
CA ASP A 663 13.16 -23.61 -3.88
C ASP A 663 11.79 -23.84 -4.51
N ASP A 664 10.75 -24.16 -3.72
CA ASP A 664 9.41 -24.42 -4.24
C ASP A 664 8.70 -23.10 -4.59
N VAL A 665 8.95 -22.03 -3.83
CA VAL A 665 8.54 -20.67 -4.21
C VAL A 665 9.23 -20.27 -5.51
N LEU A 666 10.56 -20.40 -5.60
CA LEU A 666 11.32 -19.96 -6.77
C LEU A 666 10.96 -20.73 -8.05
N LYS A 667 10.67 -22.04 -7.97
CA LYS A 667 10.19 -22.83 -9.12
C LYS A 667 8.91 -22.27 -9.72
N GLY A 668 7.97 -21.83 -8.89
CA GLY A 668 6.71 -21.22 -9.34
C GLY A 668 6.84 -19.77 -9.82
N VAL A 669 8.00 -19.12 -9.58
CA VAL A 669 8.26 -17.73 -9.98
C VAL A 669 9.04 -17.66 -11.29
N PHE A 670 10.02 -18.54 -11.49
CA PHE A 670 10.91 -18.53 -12.65
C PHE A 670 10.57 -19.61 -13.68
N GLU A 671 9.33 -19.62 -14.15
CA GLU A 671 8.88 -20.62 -15.15
C GLU A 671 9.47 -20.39 -16.55
N HIS A 672 9.72 -19.13 -16.93
CA HIS A 672 10.08 -18.75 -18.30
C HIS A 672 11.45 -18.07 -18.46
N TYR A 673 11.96 -17.45 -17.40
CA TYR A 673 13.25 -16.74 -17.40
C TYR A 673 13.92 -16.88 -16.03
N ILE A 674 15.21 -17.22 -16.03
CA ILE A 674 16.03 -17.34 -14.81
C ILE A 674 17.01 -16.16 -14.80
N PRO A 675 16.87 -15.21 -13.85
CA PRO A 675 17.80 -14.07 -13.76
C PRO A 675 19.21 -14.51 -13.32
N PRO A 676 20.24 -13.66 -13.54
CA PRO A 676 21.60 -13.93 -13.09
C PRO A 676 21.70 -14.21 -11.58
N ILE A 677 20.86 -13.53 -10.79
CA ILE A 677 20.71 -13.73 -9.34
C ILE A 677 19.28 -14.22 -9.07
N ARG A 678 19.17 -15.45 -8.54
CA ARG A 678 17.87 -16.05 -8.16
C ARG A 678 17.35 -15.44 -6.86
N ARG A 679 16.73 -14.28 -6.97
CA ARG A 679 16.05 -13.57 -5.88
C ARG A 679 14.59 -13.35 -6.24
N LEU A 680 13.68 -13.54 -5.29
CA LEU A 680 12.26 -13.25 -5.46
C LEU A 680 12.09 -11.82 -6.01
N PRO A 681 11.38 -11.63 -7.13
CA PRO A 681 11.01 -10.30 -7.59
C PRO A 681 10.14 -9.61 -6.53
N GLY A 682 10.60 -8.47 -6.00
CA GLY A 682 9.90 -7.72 -4.94
C GLY A 682 8.46 -7.33 -5.30
N ILE A 683 8.12 -7.28 -6.58
CA ILE A 683 6.75 -7.06 -7.05
C ILE A 683 5.77 -8.14 -6.59
N LEU A 684 6.21 -9.39 -6.49
CA LEU A 684 5.34 -10.49 -6.09
C LEU A 684 4.85 -10.32 -4.66
N TRP A 685 5.77 -9.95 -3.77
CA TRP A 685 5.42 -9.56 -2.41
C TRP A 685 4.59 -8.28 -2.40
N THR A 686 4.96 -7.26 -3.17
CA THR A 686 4.22 -6.00 -3.17
C THR A 686 2.75 -6.22 -3.57
N ARG A 687 2.46 -7.06 -4.55
CA ARG A 687 1.08 -7.39 -4.93
C ARG A 687 0.29 -8.02 -3.78
N ILE A 688 0.90 -8.99 -3.08
CA ILE A 688 0.29 -9.61 -1.89
C ILE A 688 0.06 -8.56 -0.82
N ARG A 689 1.06 -7.72 -0.56
CA ARG A 689 0.99 -6.64 0.41
C ARG A 689 -0.11 -5.66 0.07
N ASN A 690 -0.29 -5.26 -1.19
CA ASN A 690 -1.32 -4.32 -1.63
C ASN A 690 -2.72 -4.91 -1.43
N ASP A 691 -2.91 -6.17 -1.78
CA ASP A 691 -4.18 -6.88 -1.55
C ASP A 691 -4.47 -7.10 -0.06
N MET A 692 -3.45 -6.95 0.79
CA MET A 692 -3.50 -7.08 2.25
C MET A 692 -3.21 -5.76 2.98
N ASP A 693 -3.16 -4.61 2.30
CA ASP A 693 -2.56 -3.36 2.83
C ASP A 693 -3.29 -2.88 4.09
N GLU A 694 -4.61 -3.07 4.13
CA GLU A 694 -5.42 -2.69 5.30
C GLU A 694 -5.30 -3.67 6.48
N TYR A 695 -4.65 -4.81 6.28
CA TYR A 695 -4.45 -5.90 7.25
C TYR A 695 -2.99 -6.06 7.69
N ILE A 696 -2.07 -5.28 7.10
CA ILE A 696 -0.65 -5.26 7.43
C ILE A 696 -0.35 -3.89 8.06
N MET A 697 0.30 -3.90 9.21
CA MET A 697 0.85 -2.69 9.83
C MET A 697 2.37 -2.72 9.70
N GLU A 698 2.95 -1.53 9.64
CA GLU A 698 4.39 -1.34 9.70
C GLU A 698 4.79 -0.86 11.09
N LYS A 699 5.91 -1.37 11.59
CA LYS A 699 6.54 -0.95 12.84
C LYS A 699 8.02 -0.74 12.59
N GLU A 700 8.59 0.33 13.11
CA GLU A 700 10.04 0.48 13.12
C GLU A 700 10.66 -0.34 14.24
N VAL A 701 11.68 -1.14 13.90
CA VAL A 701 12.55 -1.87 14.83
C VAL A 701 13.99 -1.63 14.36
N ASP A 702 14.86 -1.14 15.24
CA ASP A 702 16.28 -0.92 14.96
C ASP A 702 16.57 -0.18 13.63
N ASP A 703 15.93 0.98 13.44
CA ASP A 703 16.04 1.83 12.24
C ASP A 703 15.57 1.16 10.92
N SER A 704 14.88 0.03 11.00
CA SER A 704 14.28 -0.67 9.85
C SER A 704 12.77 -0.84 9.99
N THR A 705 12.04 -0.84 8.87
CA THR A 705 10.59 -0.98 8.86
C THR A 705 10.18 -2.45 8.71
N PHE A 706 9.53 -3.01 9.72
CA PHE A 706 9.02 -4.37 9.76
C PHE A 706 7.52 -4.39 9.48
N SER A 707 7.09 -5.31 8.63
CA SER A 707 5.67 -5.57 8.36
C SER A 707 5.16 -6.69 9.27
N PHE A 708 4.03 -6.47 9.92
CA PHE A 708 3.33 -7.48 10.71
C PHE A 708 1.83 -7.47 10.40
N ILE A 709 1.17 -8.61 10.66
CA ILE A 709 -0.27 -8.72 10.47
C ILE A 709 -0.96 -7.93 11.60
N SER A 710 -1.66 -6.86 11.25
CA SER A 710 -2.20 -5.87 12.19
C SER A 710 -3.33 -6.40 13.07
N LEU A 711 -4.08 -7.36 12.55
CA LEU A 711 -5.21 -7.95 13.23
C LEU A 711 -4.81 -9.31 13.79
N VAL A 712 -4.82 -9.41 15.13
CA VAL A 712 -4.58 -10.65 15.87
C VAL A 712 -5.41 -11.82 15.32
N TYR A 713 -6.65 -11.57 14.88
CA TYR A 713 -7.50 -12.60 14.24
C TYR A 713 -6.90 -13.16 12.95
N ILE A 714 -6.37 -12.30 12.08
CA ILE A 714 -5.76 -12.74 10.82
C ILE A 714 -4.48 -13.54 11.12
N GLN A 715 -3.70 -13.11 12.12
CA GLN A 715 -2.52 -13.82 12.57
C GLN A 715 -2.87 -15.21 13.14
N ILE A 716 -3.89 -15.31 14.01
CA ILE A 716 -4.37 -16.60 14.55
C ILE A 716 -4.81 -17.53 13.43
N ILE A 717 -5.60 -17.03 12.47
CA ILE A 717 -6.10 -17.86 11.37
C ILE A 717 -4.96 -18.28 10.43
N ALA A 718 -3.99 -17.39 10.18
CA ALA A 718 -2.78 -17.73 9.43
C ALA A 718 -1.98 -18.82 10.16
N SER A 719 -1.80 -18.70 11.49
CA SER A 719 -1.20 -19.72 12.33
C SER A 719 -1.91 -21.07 12.19
N LEU A 720 -3.22 -21.10 12.46
CA LEU A 720 -4.02 -22.33 12.41
C LEU A 720 -4.05 -22.98 11.02
N LYS A 721 -4.03 -22.17 9.96
CA LYS A 721 -4.16 -22.65 8.57
C LYS A 721 -2.83 -23.10 7.97
N TYR A 722 -1.72 -22.48 8.33
CA TYR A 722 -0.42 -22.72 7.67
C TYR A 722 0.64 -23.34 8.56
N PHE A 723 0.48 -23.27 9.88
CA PHE A 723 1.27 -24.02 10.85
C PHE A 723 0.41 -25.17 11.38
N HIS A 724 0.64 -26.39 10.88
CA HIS A 724 0.10 -27.59 11.52
C HIS A 724 0.88 -27.85 12.81
N PHE A 725 0.50 -27.23 13.93
CA PHE A 725 1.02 -27.57 15.25
C PHE A 725 -0.03 -27.37 16.37
N ASP A 726 -0.36 -28.46 17.06
CA ASP A 726 -1.13 -28.56 18.32
C ASP A 726 -0.45 -27.86 19.53
N ARG A 727 0.29 -26.75 19.34
CA ARG A 727 1.11 -26.14 20.39
C ARG A 727 1.20 -24.61 20.36
N PHE A 728 0.08 -23.94 20.12
CA PHE A 728 -0.12 -22.61 20.68
C PHE A 728 -1.43 -22.64 21.44
N GLU A 729 -1.36 -23.04 22.72
CA GLU A 729 -2.33 -22.50 23.67
C GLU A 729 -2.19 -20.97 23.55
N VAL A 730 -3.29 -20.35 23.17
CA VAL A 730 -3.45 -18.90 23.08
C VAL A 730 -2.99 -18.32 24.42
N TYR A 731 -1.83 -17.66 24.40
CA TYR A 731 -1.33 -16.83 25.50
C TYR A 731 -1.89 -15.43 25.39
#